data_AF-A0A6H2H3J0-F1
#
_entry.id   AF-A0A6H2H3J0-F1
#
_cell.length_a   1.000
_cell.length_b   1.000
_cell.length_c   1.000
_cell.angle_alpha   90.00
_cell.angle_beta   90.00
_cell.angle_gamma   90.00
#
_symmetry.space_group_name_H-M   'P 1'
#
loop_
_entity.id
_entity.type
_entity.pdbx_description
1 polymer ?
#
loop_
_entity_poly.entity_id
_entity_poly.type
_entity_poly.pdbx_seq_one_letter_code
_entity_poly.pdbx_strand_id
1 'polypeptide(L)'
;MAEKAQQTKLFQLKSDYTPQGDQPGAISRLVEGVREGRKHQILLGATGTGKTYTIANTIAQLNRPTLVIAHNKTLAAQLCSEFQEFFPDNAVSYFVSYYDYYQPEAYLPSTDTYIEKDSSINDEIDKLRHSATSSLFERRDVIIVASVSCIYGLGSPSEYGSLVMSLRKGMEKGRDQILHKLVDIQYQRNDINFVRGTFRVRGDIVEIFPVASNERAIRVELFGDEIERITEIDVLTGEIVGERDHVAIFPASHFVTHEDKMKIALVNIERELEERLAELRENGKLLEAQRLEQRTRYDIEMMQEMGFCSGIENYSGPLTFRERGATPFTLMDYFPDDMLIVIDESHVTLPQVRAMYNGDRARKEVLVEHGFRLPSAMDNRPLKFEEFEAKDKQTIYVSATPGPYELETSPHEPVQQIIRPTGLLDPIIEVRPTKGQIDDLLGEIRDRIAKDERVLVTTLTKKMSEDLTDYLKEVGIKVRYLHSDIKTLERMAILRDLRVGTFHVLVGINLLREGLDLPEVSLVSILDADKEGFLRSERSLIQTIGRAARNSEGRVIMYGDKITDSMDRAISETQRRRTIQEAYNEKHGITPQTIRKRIHEVIEATKSAESKSGVLDGLSGGKLTKKERQQVINRLEAEMKEAAKSLQFERAAELRDALLELRAEEG
;
A
#
# COMPACT_ATOMS: atom_id res chain seq x y z
N MET A 1 -34.28 3.77 -2.49
CA MET A 1 -33.34 3.05 -1.60
C MET A 1 -33.89 1.65 -1.42
N ALA A 2 -33.47 0.70 -2.27
CA ALA A 2 -33.81 -0.70 -2.07
C ALA A 2 -32.84 -1.27 -1.03
N GLU A 3 -33.37 -1.85 0.06
CA GLU A 3 -32.59 -2.66 0.99
C GLU A 3 -31.82 -3.71 0.18
N LYS A 4 -30.48 -3.58 0.16
CA LYS A 4 -29.59 -4.52 -0.50
C LYS A 4 -29.77 -5.87 0.17
N ALA A 5 -30.40 -6.83 -0.53
CA ALA A 5 -30.47 -8.23 -0.12
C ALA A 5 -29.08 -8.89 -0.24
N GLN A 6 -28.12 -8.46 0.59
CA GLN A 6 -26.82 -9.10 0.70
C GLN A 6 -26.97 -10.37 1.53
N GLN A 7 -26.43 -11.49 1.04
CA GLN A 7 -26.31 -12.70 1.86
C GLN A 7 -25.55 -12.35 3.14
N THR A 8 -26.19 -12.57 4.28
CA THR A 8 -25.64 -12.27 5.61
C THR A 8 -24.66 -13.37 6.03
N LYS A 9 -23.54 -13.48 5.31
CA LYS A 9 -22.40 -14.29 5.76
C LYS A 9 -21.72 -13.62 6.96
N LEU A 10 -21.38 -14.43 7.95
CA LEU A 10 -20.65 -14.00 9.15
C LEU A 10 -19.14 -14.07 8.89
N PHE A 11 -18.37 -13.19 9.51
CA PHE A 11 -16.92 -13.30 9.57
C PHE A 11 -16.50 -14.53 10.38
N GLN A 12 -15.64 -15.37 9.80
CA GLN A 12 -15.12 -16.59 10.41
C GLN A 12 -13.64 -16.43 10.71
N LEU A 13 -13.33 -16.01 11.93
CA LEU A 13 -11.94 -15.88 12.39
C LEU A 13 -11.33 -17.28 12.59
N LYS A 14 -10.31 -17.61 11.79
CA LYS A 14 -9.48 -18.82 11.94
C LYS A 14 -8.10 -18.43 12.43
N SER A 15 -7.66 -19.03 13.53
CA SER A 15 -6.32 -18.80 14.07
C SER A 15 -5.94 -19.91 15.04
N ASP A 16 -4.65 -20.25 15.08
CA ASP A 16 -4.08 -21.12 16.11
C ASP A 16 -3.90 -20.39 17.45
N TYR A 17 -4.05 -19.06 17.45
CA TYR A 17 -3.94 -18.24 18.64
C TYR A 17 -5.29 -18.12 19.34
N THR A 18 -5.23 -17.89 20.65
CA THR A 18 -6.36 -17.38 21.45
C THR A 18 -5.98 -16.00 22.00
N PRO A 19 -6.94 -15.10 22.26
CA PRO A 19 -6.61 -13.81 22.88
C PRO A 19 -5.89 -13.98 24.23
N GLN A 20 -4.70 -13.41 24.36
CA GLN A 20 -3.84 -13.50 25.56
C GLN A 20 -3.53 -12.11 26.14
N GLY A 21 -2.97 -12.06 27.35
CA GLY A 21 -2.55 -10.80 27.97
C GLY A 21 -3.74 -9.88 28.23
N ASP A 22 -3.65 -8.64 27.77
CA ASP A 22 -4.72 -7.64 27.84
C ASP A 22 -5.57 -7.56 26.55
N GLN A 23 -5.33 -8.43 25.56
CA GLN A 23 -6.15 -8.51 24.34
C GLN A 23 -7.64 -8.77 24.64
N PRO A 24 -8.05 -9.71 25.53
CA PRO A 24 -9.47 -9.94 25.80
C PRO A 24 -10.19 -8.68 26.29
N GLY A 25 -9.56 -7.92 27.20
CA GLY A 25 -10.10 -6.68 27.72
C GLY A 25 -10.09 -5.55 26.68
N ALA A 26 -9.09 -5.51 25.80
CA ALA A 26 -9.07 -4.56 24.69
C ALA A 26 -10.18 -4.84 23.67
N ILE A 27 -10.35 -6.10 23.26
CA ILE A 27 -11.40 -6.53 22.33
C ILE A 27 -12.78 -6.18 22.89
N SER A 28 -13.05 -6.55 24.16
CA SER A 28 -14.35 -6.28 24.80
C SER A 28 -14.68 -4.80 24.81
N ARG A 29 -13.73 -3.94 25.22
CA ARG A 29 -13.94 -2.49 25.29
C ARG A 29 -14.17 -1.85 23.92
N LEU A 30 -13.42 -2.27 22.90
CA LEU A 30 -13.61 -1.78 21.53
C LEU A 30 -14.99 -2.16 20.98
N VAL A 31 -15.39 -3.43 21.16
CA VAL A 31 -16.69 -3.96 20.71
C VAL A 31 -17.84 -3.24 21.41
N GLU A 32 -17.76 -3.11 22.74
CA GLU A 32 -18.74 -2.38 23.53
C GLU A 32 -18.85 -0.92 23.07
N GLY A 33 -17.73 -0.22 22.91
CA GLY A 33 -17.74 1.16 22.45
C GLY A 33 -18.35 1.33 21.06
N VAL A 34 -18.11 0.41 20.12
CA VAL A 34 -18.78 0.46 18.80
C VAL A 34 -20.28 0.22 18.94
N ARG A 35 -20.71 -0.74 19.79
CA ARG A 35 -22.13 -1.05 20.02
C ARG A 35 -22.88 0.07 20.74
N GLU A 36 -22.21 0.82 21.59
CA GLU A 36 -22.73 2.04 22.22
C GLU A 36 -22.84 3.23 21.26
N GLY A 37 -22.32 3.11 20.03
CA GLY A 37 -22.35 4.18 19.04
C GLY A 37 -21.22 5.20 19.20
N ARG A 38 -20.13 4.86 19.91
CA ARG A 38 -18.95 5.74 19.98
C ARG A 38 -18.39 5.91 18.56
N LYS A 39 -18.28 7.17 18.13
CA LYS A 39 -17.76 7.53 16.80
C LYS A 39 -16.26 7.27 16.70
N HIS A 40 -15.50 7.62 17.75
CA HIS A 40 -14.05 7.55 17.76
C HIS A 40 -13.55 6.75 18.96
N GLN A 41 -12.66 5.80 18.71
CA GLN A 41 -12.00 5.00 19.72
C GLN A 41 -10.51 4.84 19.39
N ILE A 42 -9.67 4.74 20.43
CA ILE A 42 -8.22 4.53 20.26
C ILE A 42 -7.87 3.18 20.87
N LEU A 43 -7.24 2.31 20.07
CA LEU A 43 -6.47 1.17 20.55
C LEU A 43 -5.02 1.65 20.76
N LEU A 44 -4.68 1.96 22.01
CA LEU A 44 -3.32 2.33 22.43
C LEU A 44 -2.49 1.07 22.61
N GLY A 45 -2.05 0.51 21.49
CA GLY A 45 -1.35 -0.77 21.42
C GLY A 45 0.16 -0.61 21.32
N ALA A 46 0.93 -1.14 22.27
CA ALA A 46 2.38 -1.19 22.16
C ALA A 46 2.85 -2.10 21.01
N THR A 47 4.05 -1.88 20.49
CA THR A 47 4.63 -2.71 19.42
C THR A 47 4.79 -4.16 19.89
N GLY A 48 4.32 -5.11 19.07
CA GLY A 48 4.44 -6.54 19.34
C GLY A 48 3.34 -7.14 20.22
N THR A 49 2.30 -6.37 20.58
CA THR A 49 1.17 -6.88 21.39
C THR A 49 0.09 -7.58 20.57
N GLY A 50 0.23 -7.70 19.25
CA GLY A 50 -0.74 -8.36 18.37
C GLY A 50 -1.96 -7.49 18.01
N LYS A 51 -1.74 -6.19 17.72
CA LYS A 51 -2.82 -5.23 17.38
C LYS A 51 -3.73 -5.73 16.25
N THR A 52 -3.16 -6.28 15.17
CA THR A 52 -3.94 -6.84 14.05
C THR A 52 -4.90 -7.94 14.51
N TYR A 53 -4.44 -8.84 15.39
CA TYR A 53 -5.26 -9.95 15.90
C TYR A 53 -6.39 -9.46 16.82
N THR A 54 -6.13 -8.42 17.64
CA THR A 54 -7.17 -7.72 18.41
C THR A 54 -8.23 -7.15 17.48
N ILE A 55 -7.82 -6.42 16.43
CA ILE A 55 -8.75 -5.86 15.45
C ILE A 55 -9.51 -6.95 14.70
N ALA A 56 -8.88 -8.05 14.30
CA ALA A 56 -9.56 -9.18 13.67
C ALA A 56 -10.66 -9.76 14.59
N ASN A 57 -10.39 -9.95 15.88
CA ASN A 57 -11.41 -10.36 16.85
C ASN A 57 -12.54 -9.32 16.97
N THR A 58 -12.22 -8.03 17.01
CA THR A 58 -13.21 -6.94 17.05
C THR A 58 -14.09 -6.96 15.80
N ILE A 59 -13.53 -7.12 14.60
CA ILE A 59 -14.28 -7.23 13.33
C ILE A 59 -15.21 -8.44 13.36
N ALA A 60 -14.69 -9.61 13.76
CA ALA A 60 -15.48 -10.84 13.83
C ALA A 60 -16.69 -10.73 14.77
N GLN A 61 -16.53 -10.07 15.92
CA GLN A 61 -17.61 -9.88 16.91
C GLN A 61 -18.62 -8.79 16.53
N LEU A 62 -18.20 -7.78 15.76
CA LEU A 62 -19.09 -6.72 15.26
C LEU A 62 -19.82 -7.12 14.00
N ASN A 63 -19.21 -7.99 13.19
CA ASN A 63 -19.71 -8.48 11.92
C ASN A 63 -20.11 -7.39 10.92
N ARG A 64 -19.19 -6.44 10.69
CA ARG A 64 -19.43 -5.28 9.81
C ARG A 64 -18.37 -5.18 8.71
N PRO A 65 -18.77 -4.78 7.49
CA PRO A 65 -17.82 -4.42 6.45
C PRO A 65 -16.80 -3.42 6.99
N THR A 66 -15.52 -3.73 6.83
CA THR A 66 -14.44 -2.96 7.47
C THR A 66 -13.46 -2.42 6.44
N LEU A 67 -13.18 -1.13 6.51
CA LEU A 67 -12.10 -0.46 5.76
C LEU A 67 -10.89 -0.29 6.68
N VAL A 68 -9.78 -0.93 6.36
CA VAL A 68 -8.51 -0.77 7.08
C VAL A 68 -7.60 0.14 6.26
N ILE A 69 -7.22 1.30 6.79
CA ILE A 69 -6.39 2.28 6.09
C ILE A 69 -4.96 2.24 6.65
N ALA A 70 -3.98 2.04 5.78
CA ALA A 70 -2.56 2.05 6.10
C ALA A 70 -1.81 3.12 5.28
N HIS A 71 -0.78 3.73 5.86
CA HIS A 71 -0.11 4.88 5.24
C HIS A 71 0.86 4.52 4.09
N ASN A 72 1.15 3.24 3.86
CA ASN A 72 2.03 2.78 2.79
C ASN A 72 1.65 1.40 2.24
N LYS A 73 2.10 1.10 1.01
CA LYS A 73 1.75 -0.14 0.29
C LYS A 73 2.30 -1.40 0.97
N THR A 74 3.47 -1.33 1.64
CA THR A 74 4.11 -2.48 2.30
C THR A 74 3.32 -2.94 3.52
N LEU A 75 2.98 -2.01 4.43
CA LEU A 75 2.13 -2.31 5.57
C LEU A 75 0.74 -2.76 5.11
N ALA A 76 0.15 -2.09 4.12
CA ALA A 76 -1.14 -2.50 3.56
C ALA A 76 -1.10 -3.95 3.04
N ALA A 77 -0.02 -4.35 2.35
CA ALA A 77 0.14 -5.72 1.86
C ALA A 77 0.30 -6.72 3.01
N GLN A 78 1.09 -6.38 4.03
CA GLN A 78 1.26 -7.20 5.23
C GLN A 78 -0.08 -7.42 5.96
N LEU A 79 -0.81 -6.34 6.23
CA LEU A 79 -2.12 -6.40 6.87
C LEU A 79 -3.10 -7.22 6.02
N CYS A 80 -3.12 -7.04 4.70
CA CYS A 80 -3.97 -7.83 3.81
C CYS A 80 -3.67 -9.32 3.92
N SER A 81 -2.39 -9.71 3.90
CA SER A 81 -1.97 -11.11 4.09
C SER A 81 -2.39 -11.64 5.46
N GLU A 82 -2.15 -10.89 6.53
CA GLU A 82 -2.56 -11.29 7.89
C GLU A 82 -4.08 -11.46 7.99
N PHE A 83 -4.87 -10.55 7.42
CA PHE A 83 -6.32 -10.67 7.39
C PHE A 83 -6.81 -11.84 6.51
N GLN A 84 -6.14 -12.15 5.40
CA GLN A 84 -6.45 -13.32 4.57
C GLN A 84 -6.23 -14.63 5.32
N GLU A 85 -5.15 -14.72 6.10
CA GLU A 85 -4.89 -15.87 6.99
C GLU A 85 -5.96 -15.98 8.09
N PHE A 86 -6.36 -14.85 8.67
CA PHE A 86 -7.40 -14.80 9.71
C PHE A 86 -8.81 -15.09 9.19
N PHE A 87 -9.12 -14.73 7.94
CA PHE A 87 -10.46 -14.82 7.35
C PHE A 87 -10.45 -15.48 5.97
N PRO A 88 -9.98 -16.73 5.84
CA PRO A 88 -9.80 -17.37 4.53
C PRO A 88 -11.12 -17.68 3.81
N ASP A 89 -12.25 -17.70 4.53
CA ASP A 89 -13.58 -17.97 3.96
C ASP A 89 -14.40 -16.69 3.67
N ASN A 90 -13.87 -15.51 4.02
CA ASN A 90 -14.51 -14.22 3.80
C ASN A 90 -13.78 -13.41 2.72
N ALA A 91 -14.36 -12.29 2.28
CA ALA A 91 -13.72 -11.45 1.27
C ALA A 91 -12.74 -10.46 1.90
N VAL A 92 -11.45 -10.80 1.87
CA VAL A 92 -10.37 -9.88 2.20
C VAL A 92 -9.73 -9.35 0.92
N SER A 93 -9.90 -8.05 0.66
CA SER A 93 -9.48 -7.39 -0.58
C SER A 93 -8.41 -6.33 -0.34
N TYR A 94 -7.63 -6.06 -1.37
CA TYR A 94 -6.53 -5.09 -1.36
C TYR A 94 -6.84 -3.91 -2.27
N PHE A 95 -6.77 -2.68 -1.76
CA PHE A 95 -7.13 -1.46 -2.50
C PHE A 95 -6.05 -0.38 -2.37
N VAL A 96 -5.07 -0.41 -3.26
CA VAL A 96 -4.03 0.61 -3.35
C VAL A 96 -3.98 1.21 -4.74
N SER A 97 -3.12 2.22 -4.95
CA SER A 97 -2.84 2.73 -6.29
C SER A 97 -2.32 1.60 -7.18
N TYR A 98 -3.03 1.37 -8.29
CA TYR A 98 -2.69 0.39 -9.32
C TYR A 98 -1.52 0.82 -10.20
N TYR A 99 -0.92 1.98 -9.95
CA TYR A 99 0.28 2.38 -10.66
C TYR A 99 1.54 1.81 -9.99
N ASP A 100 2.36 1.10 -10.77
CA ASP A 100 3.73 0.71 -10.40
C ASP A 100 4.66 1.92 -10.48
N TYR A 101 4.49 2.71 -11.54
CA TYR A 101 5.10 4.02 -11.72
C TYR A 101 4.01 5.04 -12.04
N TYR A 102 4.07 6.21 -11.40
CA TYR A 102 3.14 7.30 -11.64
C TYR A 102 3.85 8.63 -11.55
N GLN A 103 3.88 9.33 -12.68
CA GLN A 103 4.24 10.72 -12.79
C GLN A 103 2.96 11.51 -13.10
N PRO A 104 2.49 12.37 -12.19
CA PRO A 104 1.32 13.18 -12.45
C PRO A 104 1.62 14.22 -13.54
N GLU A 105 0.56 14.62 -14.24
CA GLU A 105 0.58 15.82 -15.06
C GLU A 105 0.91 17.04 -14.18
N ALA A 106 1.88 17.85 -14.60
CA ALA A 106 2.28 19.07 -13.91
C ALA A 106 2.84 20.10 -14.89
N TYR A 107 2.84 21.36 -14.48
CA TYR A 107 3.49 22.45 -15.20
C TYR A 107 4.37 23.24 -14.22
N LEU A 108 5.61 23.53 -14.62
CA LEU A 108 6.59 24.29 -13.84
C LEU A 108 6.77 25.67 -14.49
N PRO A 109 6.11 26.73 -13.98
CA PRO A 109 6.16 28.06 -14.61
C PRO A 109 7.58 28.65 -14.67
N SER A 110 8.42 28.34 -13.69
CA SER A 110 9.79 28.84 -13.60
C SER A 110 10.70 28.40 -14.76
N THR A 111 10.40 27.25 -15.37
CA THR A 111 11.19 26.66 -16.46
C THR A 111 10.37 26.44 -17.72
N ASP A 112 9.13 26.95 -17.77
CA ASP A 112 8.15 26.72 -18.84
C ASP A 112 8.09 25.24 -19.28
N THR A 113 8.13 24.34 -18.28
CA THR A 113 8.22 22.90 -18.54
C THR A 113 6.88 22.24 -18.23
N TYR A 114 6.26 21.68 -19.27
CA TYR A 114 5.12 20.80 -19.13
C TYR A 114 5.59 19.35 -18.94
N ILE A 115 5.10 18.72 -17.89
CA ILE A 115 5.39 17.34 -17.54
C ILE A 115 4.15 16.52 -17.87
N GLU A 116 4.26 15.69 -18.90
CA GLU A 116 3.19 14.76 -19.28
C GLU A 116 2.93 13.73 -18.20
N LYS A 117 1.67 13.29 -18.13
CA LYS A 117 1.27 12.14 -17.33
C LYS A 117 1.94 10.91 -17.93
N ASP A 118 2.79 10.27 -17.16
CA ASP A 118 3.39 8.99 -17.52
C ASP A 118 3.10 7.99 -16.39
N SER A 119 2.62 6.81 -16.75
CA SER A 119 2.21 5.83 -15.77
C SER A 119 2.23 4.42 -16.31
N SER A 120 2.62 3.48 -15.46
CA SER A 120 2.53 2.05 -15.71
C SER A 120 1.51 1.45 -14.75
N ILE A 121 0.49 0.81 -15.31
CA ILE A 121 -0.56 0.12 -14.56
C ILE A 121 -0.10 -1.30 -14.24
N ASN A 122 -0.28 -1.68 -12.99
CA ASN A 122 -0.13 -3.04 -12.49
C ASN A 122 -1.47 -3.75 -12.59
N ASP A 123 -1.57 -4.70 -13.52
CA ASP A 123 -2.81 -5.42 -13.80
C ASP A 123 -3.35 -6.21 -12.59
N GLU A 124 -2.45 -6.77 -11.78
CA GLU A 124 -2.82 -7.51 -10.56
C GLU A 124 -3.47 -6.59 -9.52
N ILE A 125 -2.91 -5.41 -9.29
CA ILE A 125 -3.49 -4.45 -8.34
C ILE A 125 -4.82 -3.90 -8.85
N ASP A 126 -4.91 -3.61 -10.15
CA ASP A 126 -6.14 -3.13 -10.77
C ASP A 126 -7.29 -4.16 -10.62
N LYS A 127 -7.00 -5.44 -10.88
CA LYS A 127 -7.93 -6.55 -10.59
C LYS A 127 -8.35 -6.58 -9.12
N LEU A 128 -7.40 -6.47 -8.18
CA LEU A 128 -7.70 -6.48 -6.74
C LEU A 128 -8.62 -5.32 -6.35
N ARG A 129 -8.50 -4.16 -7.00
CA ARG A 129 -9.44 -3.04 -6.80
C ARG A 129 -10.83 -3.34 -7.31
N HIS A 130 -10.96 -3.94 -8.49
CA HIS A 130 -12.24 -4.39 -9.02
C HIS A 130 -12.89 -5.47 -8.13
N SER A 131 -12.09 -6.40 -7.61
CA SER A 131 -12.52 -7.38 -6.62
C SER A 131 -13.03 -6.72 -5.35
N ALA A 132 -12.35 -5.68 -4.86
CA ALA A 132 -12.75 -4.95 -3.67
C ALA A 132 -14.10 -4.24 -3.84
N THR A 133 -14.30 -3.51 -4.95
CA THR A 133 -15.55 -2.78 -5.20
C THR A 133 -16.72 -3.70 -5.50
N SER A 134 -16.51 -4.78 -6.28
CA SER A 134 -17.56 -5.77 -6.56
C SER A 134 -18.00 -6.53 -5.30
N SER A 135 -17.05 -6.94 -4.45
CA SER A 135 -17.35 -7.62 -3.18
C SER A 135 -18.31 -6.84 -2.28
N LEU A 136 -18.19 -5.50 -2.24
CA LEU A 136 -19.10 -4.63 -1.47
C LEU A 136 -20.54 -4.62 -1.99
N PHE A 137 -20.79 -5.00 -3.24
CA PHE A 137 -22.14 -5.17 -3.78
C PHE A 137 -22.68 -6.57 -3.53
N GLU A 138 -21.82 -7.60 -3.56
CA GLU A 138 -22.23 -9.00 -3.48
C GLU A 138 -22.44 -9.50 -2.05
N ARG A 139 -21.64 -9.02 -1.09
CA ARG A 139 -21.58 -9.59 0.27
C ARG A 139 -21.26 -8.56 1.36
N ARG A 140 -21.48 -8.96 2.62
CA ARG A 140 -21.21 -8.13 3.81
C ARG A 140 -19.96 -8.50 4.58
N ASP A 141 -19.48 -9.72 4.45
CA ASP A 141 -18.25 -10.21 5.08
C ASP A 141 -17.00 -9.74 4.30
N VAL A 142 -16.85 -8.41 4.18
CA VAL A 142 -15.80 -7.76 3.40
C VAL A 142 -14.86 -6.96 4.30
N ILE A 143 -13.56 -7.25 4.22
CA ILE A 143 -12.49 -6.40 4.76
C ILE A 143 -11.71 -5.87 3.57
N ILE A 144 -11.58 -4.55 3.45
CA ILE A 144 -10.71 -3.93 2.45
C ILE A 144 -9.53 -3.29 3.16
N VAL A 145 -8.33 -3.77 2.86
CA VAL A 145 -7.09 -3.12 3.28
C VAL A 145 -6.66 -2.15 2.19
N ALA A 146 -6.60 -0.87 2.52
CA ALA A 146 -6.38 0.21 1.57
C ALA A 146 -5.24 1.13 1.96
N SER A 147 -4.62 1.76 0.96
CA SER A 147 -3.85 2.98 1.19
C SER A 147 -4.76 4.21 1.17
N VAL A 148 -4.18 5.42 1.25
CA VAL A 148 -4.91 6.67 0.95
C VAL A 148 -5.58 6.70 -0.43
N SER A 149 -5.37 5.70 -1.30
CA SER A 149 -6.18 5.54 -2.50
C SER A 149 -7.69 5.43 -2.21
N CYS A 150 -8.11 5.02 -1.01
CA CYS A 150 -9.53 4.93 -0.65
C CYS A 150 -10.26 6.28 -0.62
N ILE A 151 -9.53 7.39 -0.48
CA ILE A 151 -10.09 8.75 -0.49
C ILE A 151 -10.00 9.44 -1.86
N TYR A 152 -9.46 8.78 -2.88
CA TYR A 152 -9.42 9.29 -4.25
C TYR A 152 -10.71 8.98 -5.00
N GLY A 153 -10.98 9.81 -6.01
CA GLY A 153 -12.16 9.70 -6.87
C GLY A 153 -12.33 8.31 -7.49
N LEU A 154 -13.56 7.81 -7.43
CA LEU A 154 -14.10 6.68 -8.18
C LEU A 154 -15.40 7.14 -8.87
N GLY A 155 -15.89 6.38 -9.84
CA GLY A 155 -17.23 6.62 -10.38
C GLY A 155 -18.31 6.40 -9.32
N SER A 156 -19.50 6.90 -9.61
CA SER A 156 -20.64 6.81 -8.69
C SER A 156 -20.98 5.35 -8.38
N PRO A 157 -21.11 4.96 -7.10
CA PRO A 157 -21.49 3.59 -6.74
C PRO A 157 -22.89 3.23 -7.27
N SER A 158 -23.81 4.20 -7.39
CA SER A 158 -25.13 3.94 -7.95
C SER A 158 -25.07 3.62 -9.44
N GLU A 159 -24.20 4.31 -10.19
CA GLU A 159 -24.02 4.07 -11.63
C GLU A 159 -23.26 2.77 -11.87
N TYR A 160 -22.18 2.55 -11.11
CA TYR A 160 -21.42 1.31 -11.15
C TYR A 160 -22.32 0.10 -10.87
N GLY A 161 -23.20 0.20 -9.86
CA GLY A 161 -24.19 -0.82 -9.52
C GLY A 161 -25.31 -0.98 -10.57
N SER A 162 -25.81 0.10 -11.18
CA SER A 162 -26.87 0.01 -12.20
C SER A 162 -26.39 -0.56 -13.53
N LEU A 163 -25.09 -0.47 -13.79
CA LEU A 163 -24.47 -1.02 -14.99
C LEU A 163 -24.19 -2.52 -14.90
N VAL A 164 -24.24 -3.11 -13.71
CA VAL A 164 -23.98 -4.55 -13.50
C VAL A 164 -24.91 -5.38 -14.38
N MET A 165 -24.31 -6.25 -15.20
CA MET A 165 -25.06 -7.19 -16.01
C MET A 165 -25.30 -8.46 -15.19
N SER A 166 -26.54 -8.65 -14.74
CA SER A 166 -26.97 -9.89 -14.11
C SER A 166 -27.38 -10.92 -15.17
N LEU A 167 -26.82 -12.13 -15.11
CA LEU A 167 -27.19 -13.26 -15.95
C LEU A 167 -27.68 -14.42 -15.06
N ARG A 168 -28.79 -15.05 -15.44
CA ARG A 168 -29.39 -16.18 -14.71
C ARG A 168 -29.71 -17.32 -15.65
N LYS A 169 -29.60 -18.54 -15.16
CA LYS A 169 -30.11 -19.72 -15.86
C LYS A 169 -31.63 -19.57 -16.10
N GLY A 170 -32.07 -19.86 -17.32
CA GLY A 170 -33.46 -19.69 -17.78
C GLY A 170 -33.86 -18.25 -18.11
N MET A 171 -32.92 -17.29 -18.13
CA MET A 171 -33.21 -15.91 -18.53
C MET A 171 -33.34 -15.82 -20.05
N GLU A 172 -34.43 -15.23 -20.53
CA GLU A 172 -34.64 -14.89 -21.95
C GLU A 172 -33.87 -13.60 -22.27
N LYS A 173 -32.67 -13.77 -22.83
CA LYS A 173 -31.78 -12.69 -23.27
C LYS A 173 -30.92 -13.17 -24.43
N GLY A 174 -31.23 -12.65 -25.63
CA GLY A 174 -30.51 -13.02 -26.85
C GLY A 174 -29.02 -12.66 -26.81
N ARG A 175 -28.22 -13.44 -27.54
CA ARG A 175 -26.75 -13.32 -27.56
C ARG A 175 -26.29 -11.90 -27.83
N ASP A 176 -26.78 -11.27 -28.90
CA ASP A 176 -26.32 -9.94 -29.33
C ASP A 176 -26.65 -8.86 -28.28
N GLN A 177 -27.74 -9.04 -27.50
CA GLN A 177 -28.05 -8.15 -26.37
C GLN A 177 -27.03 -8.29 -25.23
N ILE A 178 -26.51 -9.51 -24.99
CA ILE A 178 -25.42 -9.73 -24.03
C ILE A 178 -24.15 -9.03 -24.52
N LEU A 179 -23.81 -9.18 -25.81
CA LEU A 179 -22.60 -8.57 -26.39
C LEU A 179 -22.64 -7.04 -26.34
N HIS A 180 -23.76 -6.43 -26.75
CA HIS A 180 -23.94 -4.98 -26.66
C HIS A 180 -23.79 -4.49 -25.21
N LYS A 181 -24.42 -5.19 -24.26
CA LYS A 181 -24.33 -4.81 -22.84
C LYS A 181 -22.90 -4.95 -22.29
N LEU A 182 -22.12 -5.92 -22.76
CA LEU A 182 -20.70 -6.07 -22.39
C LEU A 182 -19.86 -4.89 -22.89
N VAL A 183 -20.09 -4.44 -24.12
CA VAL A 183 -19.43 -3.25 -24.69
C VAL A 183 -19.80 -1.99 -23.91
N ASP A 184 -21.08 -1.81 -23.57
CA ASP A 184 -21.55 -0.66 -22.77
C ASP A 184 -20.81 -0.55 -21.41
N ILE A 185 -20.46 -1.69 -20.83
CA ILE A 185 -19.75 -1.78 -19.55
C ILE A 185 -18.23 -1.94 -19.73
N GLN A 186 -17.72 -1.53 -20.90
CA GLN A 186 -16.29 -1.39 -21.25
C GLN A 186 -15.51 -2.70 -21.45
N TYR A 187 -16.19 -3.81 -21.74
CA TYR A 187 -15.48 -5.02 -22.17
C TYR A 187 -15.17 -4.96 -23.66
N GLN A 188 -14.03 -5.54 -24.04
CA GLN A 188 -13.59 -5.62 -25.43
C GLN A 188 -13.82 -7.02 -25.99
N ARG A 189 -14.32 -7.11 -27.22
CA ARG A 189 -14.39 -8.38 -27.92
C ARG A 189 -12.98 -8.79 -28.36
N ASN A 190 -12.51 -9.95 -27.91
CA ASN A 190 -11.22 -10.49 -28.32
C ASN A 190 -11.26 -12.01 -28.45
N ASP A 191 -11.49 -12.49 -29.68
CA ASP A 191 -11.61 -13.91 -29.97
C ASP A 191 -10.25 -14.65 -29.98
N ILE A 192 -9.14 -13.90 -30.13
CA ILE A 192 -7.77 -14.43 -30.24
C ILE A 192 -7.09 -14.46 -28.87
N ASN A 193 -6.97 -13.28 -28.23
CA ASN A 193 -6.29 -13.11 -26.96
C ASN A 193 -7.31 -12.90 -25.84
N PHE A 194 -7.67 -13.99 -25.16
CA PHE A 194 -8.69 -13.98 -24.12
C PHE A 194 -8.09 -13.61 -22.77
N VAL A 195 -8.16 -12.31 -22.42
CA VAL A 195 -7.61 -11.72 -21.19
C VAL A 195 -8.71 -11.01 -20.39
N ARG A 196 -8.42 -10.61 -19.15
CA ARG A 196 -9.37 -9.91 -18.28
C ARG A 196 -9.97 -8.67 -18.97
N GLY A 197 -11.25 -8.42 -18.75
CA GLY A 197 -11.98 -7.32 -19.41
C GLY A 197 -12.31 -7.59 -20.87
N THR A 198 -12.16 -8.83 -21.34
CA THR A 198 -12.56 -9.24 -22.69
C THR A 198 -13.66 -10.28 -22.68
N PHE A 199 -14.35 -10.41 -23.81
CA PHE A 199 -15.24 -11.53 -24.09
C PHE A 199 -14.99 -12.09 -25.49
N ARG A 200 -15.34 -13.36 -25.69
CA ARG A 200 -15.29 -14.04 -26.99
C ARG A 200 -16.54 -14.85 -27.26
N VAL A 201 -16.79 -15.12 -28.54
CA VAL A 201 -18.02 -15.80 -28.97
C VAL A 201 -17.68 -17.01 -29.83
N ARG A 202 -18.29 -18.17 -29.50
CA ARG A 202 -18.15 -19.43 -30.24
C ARG A 202 -19.54 -20.04 -30.45
N GLY A 203 -20.19 -19.71 -31.55
CA GLY A 203 -21.57 -20.14 -31.82
C GLY A 203 -22.54 -19.53 -30.80
N ASP A 204 -23.17 -20.39 -30.01
CA ASP A 204 -24.13 -20.02 -28.95
C ASP A 204 -23.48 -19.92 -27.57
N ILE A 205 -22.15 -19.95 -27.52
CA ILE A 205 -21.38 -19.81 -26.28
C ILE A 205 -20.73 -18.43 -26.24
N VAL A 206 -20.99 -17.69 -25.16
CA VAL A 206 -20.31 -16.44 -24.83
C VAL A 206 -19.42 -16.68 -23.63
N GLU A 207 -18.11 -16.50 -23.80
CA GLU A 207 -17.16 -16.56 -22.69
C GLU A 207 -16.73 -15.15 -22.32
N ILE A 208 -16.88 -14.80 -21.05
CA ILE A 208 -16.63 -13.48 -20.49
C ILE A 208 -15.52 -13.64 -19.46
N PHE A 209 -14.46 -12.84 -19.55
CA PHE A 209 -13.39 -12.83 -18.55
C PHE A 209 -13.55 -11.61 -17.63
N PRO A 210 -14.15 -11.76 -16.43
CA PRO A 210 -14.43 -10.63 -15.55
C PRO A 210 -13.14 -9.93 -15.10
N VAL A 211 -13.17 -8.59 -15.00
CA VAL A 211 -12.00 -7.79 -14.57
C VAL A 211 -11.52 -8.05 -13.14
N ALA A 212 -12.38 -8.60 -12.28
CA ALA A 212 -12.08 -8.95 -10.90
C ALA A 212 -11.46 -10.36 -10.75
N SER A 213 -11.40 -11.16 -11.82
CA SER A 213 -10.94 -12.56 -11.81
C SER A 213 -9.57 -12.71 -12.45
N ASN A 214 -8.78 -13.69 -12.00
CA ASN A 214 -7.44 -13.99 -12.54
C ASN A 214 -7.37 -15.25 -13.39
N GLU A 215 -8.12 -16.28 -12.99
CA GLU A 215 -7.99 -17.63 -13.56
C GLU A 215 -9.33 -18.15 -14.08
N ARG A 216 -10.43 -17.49 -13.73
CA ARG A 216 -11.78 -17.97 -14.02
C ARG A 216 -12.52 -17.03 -14.95
N ALA A 217 -13.01 -17.58 -16.05
CA ALA A 217 -13.98 -16.93 -16.91
C ALA A 217 -15.38 -17.52 -16.68
N ILE A 218 -16.37 -16.77 -17.12
CA ILE A 218 -17.78 -17.17 -17.10
C ILE A 218 -18.16 -17.60 -18.51
N ARG A 219 -18.54 -18.85 -18.68
CA ARG A 219 -19.10 -19.39 -19.92
C ARG A 219 -20.62 -19.41 -19.81
N VAL A 220 -21.26 -18.71 -20.74
CA VAL A 220 -22.71 -18.58 -20.87
C VAL A 220 -23.11 -19.33 -22.13
N GLU A 221 -23.87 -20.42 -21.97
CA GLU A 221 -24.37 -21.26 -23.06
C GLU A 221 -25.83 -20.89 -23.32
N LEU A 222 -26.15 -20.52 -24.57
CA LEU A 222 -27.49 -20.14 -24.99
C LEU A 222 -28.16 -21.23 -25.84
N PHE A 223 -29.48 -21.30 -25.78
CA PHE A 223 -30.32 -22.03 -26.73
C PHE A 223 -31.35 -21.06 -27.32
N GLY A 224 -31.09 -20.58 -28.54
CA GLY A 224 -31.85 -19.45 -29.09
C GLY A 224 -31.60 -18.17 -28.27
N ASP A 225 -32.67 -17.62 -27.69
CA ASP A 225 -32.60 -16.44 -26.83
C ASP A 225 -32.66 -16.77 -25.33
N GLU A 226 -32.59 -18.05 -24.93
CA GLU A 226 -32.60 -18.46 -23.52
C GLU A 226 -31.19 -18.86 -23.04
N ILE A 227 -30.81 -18.42 -21.83
CA ILE A 227 -29.58 -18.87 -21.16
C ILE A 227 -29.81 -20.26 -20.56
N GLU A 228 -29.30 -21.31 -21.21
CA GLU A 228 -29.47 -22.69 -20.76
C GLU A 228 -28.54 -23.02 -19.58
N ARG A 229 -27.30 -22.51 -19.62
CA ARG A 229 -26.28 -22.88 -18.63
C ARG A 229 -25.25 -21.78 -18.41
N ILE A 230 -24.80 -21.64 -17.17
CA ILE A 230 -23.71 -20.74 -16.79
C ILE A 230 -22.67 -21.53 -16.00
N THR A 231 -21.43 -21.53 -16.48
CA THR A 231 -20.31 -22.25 -15.83
C THR A 231 -19.12 -21.33 -15.58
N GLU A 232 -18.40 -21.58 -14.50
CA GLU A 232 -17.04 -21.06 -14.30
C GLU A 232 -16.06 -22.00 -14.99
N ILE A 233 -15.16 -21.44 -15.79
CA ILE A 233 -14.12 -22.19 -16.50
C ILE A 233 -12.74 -21.66 -16.16
N ASP A 234 -11.76 -22.54 -16.11
CA ASP A 234 -10.35 -22.16 -16.06
C ASP A 234 -9.92 -21.57 -17.41
N VAL A 235 -9.33 -20.37 -17.41
CA VAL A 235 -9.02 -19.63 -18.64
C VAL A 235 -7.88 -20.23 -19.46
N LEU A 236 -7.00 -21.03 -18.83
CA LEU A 236 -5.85 -21.65 -19.48
C LEU A 236 -6.21 -23.01 -20.10
N THR A 237 -6.92 -23.84 -19.34
CA THR A 237 -7.26 -25.22 -19.71
C THR A 237 -8.64 -25.35 -20.37
N GLY A 238 -9.56 -24.42 -20.06
CA GLY A 238 -10.95 -24.48 -20.48
C GLY A 238 -11.82 -25.47 -19.69
N GLU A 239 -11.26 -26.09 -18.63
CA GLU A 239 -11.98 -27.02 -17.76
C GLU A 239 -13.08 -26.32 -16.97
N ILE A 240 -14.21 -27.01 -16.78
CA ILE A 240 -15.33 -26.50 -15.99
C ILE A 240 -15.01 -26.69 -14.50
N VAL A 241 -14.94 -25.57 -13.78
CA VAL A 241 -14.68 -25.52 -12.33
C VAL A 241 -15.98 -25.71 -11.54
N GLY A 242 -17.10 -25.19 -12.06
CA GLY A 242 -18.39 -25.33 -11.42
C GLY A 242 -19.53 -24.68 -12.20
N GLU A 243 -20.77 -25.01 -11.83
CA GLU A 243 -21.98 -24.41 -12.40
C GLU A 243 -22.51 -23.31 -11.48
N ARG A 244 -23.18 -22.31 -12.08
CA ARG A 244 -23.78 -21.16 -11.39
C ARG A 244 -25.20 -20.96 -11.88
N ASP A 245 -26.13 -20.71 -10.96
CA ASP A 245 -27.51 -20.32 -11.33
C ASP A 245 -27.63 -18.83 -11.66
N HIS A 246 -26.72 -18.02 -11.09
CA HIS A 246 -26.68 -16.57 -11.24
C HIS A 246 -25.24 -16.08 -11.20
N VAL A 247 -24.93 -15.09 -12.05
CA VAL A 247 -23.66 -14.37 -12.08
C VAL A 247 -23.88 -12.87 -12.30
N ALA A 248 -23.05 -12.05 -11.68
CA ALA A 248 -23.01 -10.61 -11.86
C ALA A 248 -21.72 -10.22 -12.59
N ILE A 249 -21.84 -9.59 -13.76
CA ILE A 249 -20.71 -9.05 -14.51
C ILE A 249 -20.64 -7.55 -14.26
N PHE A 250 -19.63 -7.13 -13.51
CA PHE A 250 -19.40 -5.72 -13.18
C PHE A 250 -18.66 -4.99 -14.31
N PRO A 251 -18.80 -3.65 -14.41
CA PRO A 251 -18.09 -2.86 -15.40
C PRO A 251 -16.57 -3.01 -15.33
N ALA A 252 -15.93 -2.98 -16.49
CA ALA A 252 -14.49 -3.14 -16.66
C ALA A 252 -13.68 -1.87 -16.31
N SER A 253 -14.36 -0.79 -15.92
CA SER A 253 -13.76 0.46 -15.44
C SER A 253 -14.55 0.97 -14.23
N HIS A 254 -13.89 1.70 -13.33
CA HIS A 254 -14.58 2.42 -12.25
C HIS A 254 -15.20 3.74 -12.71
N PHE A 255 -14.81 4.27 -13.87
CA PHE A 255 -15.34 5.50 -14.46
C PHE A 255 -16.13 5.13 -15.71
N VAL A 256 -17.38 4.71 -15.52
CA VAL A 256 -18.28 4.36 -16.61
C VAL A 256 -19.55 5.19 -16.49
N THR A 257 -19.96 5.77 -17.62
CA THR A 257 -21.13 6.65 -17.73
C THR A 257 -22.01 6.14 -18.86
N HIS A 258 -23.33 6.19 -18.69
CA HIS A 258 -24.27 5.85 -19.75
C HIS A 258 -24.17 6.83 -20.93
N GLU A 259 -24.39 6.35 -22.16
CA GLU A 259 -24.28 7.15 -23.39
C GLU A 259 -25.12 8.45 -23.34
N ASP A 260 -26.37 8.36 -22.86
CA ASP A 260 -27.26 9.51 -22.74
C ASP A 260 -26.71 10.58 -21.80
N LYS A 261 -26.05 10.15 -20.71
CA LYS A 261 -25.40 11.06 -19.76
C LYS A 261 -24.12 11.66 -20.35
N MET A 262 -23.36 10.87 -21.12
CA MET A 262 -22.17 11.35 -21.81
C MET A 262 -22.52 12.51 -22.76
N LYS A 263 -23.60 12.38 -23.55
CA LYS A 263 -24.07 13.45 -24.46
C LYS A 263 -24.34 14.76 -23.73
N ILE A 264 -25.00 14.70 -22.57
CA ILE A 264 -25.28 15.89 -21.75
C ILE A 264 -23.99 16.45 -21.14
N ALA A 265 -23.09 15.58 -20.67
CA ALA A 265 -21.82 15.99 -20.08
C ALA A 265 -20.94 16.73 -21.09
N LEU A 266 -20.88 16.27 -22.34
CA LEU A 266 -20.12 16.93 -23.41
C LEU A 266 -20.60 18.34 -23.70
N VAL A 267 -21.93 18.58 -23.69
CA VAL A 267 -22.49 19.93 -23.82
C VAL A 267 -22.07 20.82 -22.65
N ASN A 268 -22.05 20.29 -21.42
CA ASN A 268 -21.60 21.05 -20.25
C ASN A 268 -20.10 21.38 -20.30
N ILE A 269 -19.28 20.45 -20.80
CA ILE A 269 -17.82 20.64 -20.97
C ILE A 269 -17.55 21.70 -22.03
N GLU A 270 -18.25 21.66 -23.18
CA GLU A 270 -18.13 22.67 -24.23
C GLU A 270 -18.53 24.06 -23.72
N ARG A 271 -19.63 24.15 -22.95
CA ARG A 271 -20.05 25.42 -22.34
C ARG A 271 -18.98 25.97 -21.37
N GLU A 272 -18.44 25.11 -20.49
CA GLU A 272 -17.36 25.49 -19.58
C GLU A 272 -16.11 25.97 -20.34
N LEU A 273 -15.80 25.30 -21.45
CA LEU A 273 -14.70 25.70 -22.32
C LEU A 273 -14.93 27.09 -22.90
N GLU A 274 -16.10 27.37 -23.48
CA GLU A 274 -16.42 28.68 -24.06
C GLU A 274 -16.34 29.80 -23.02
N GLU A 275 -16.91 29.60 -21.83
CA GLU A 275 -16.84 30.54 -20.71
C GLU A 275 -15.38 30.82 -20.30
N ARG A 276 -14.57 29.76 -20.14
CA ARG A 276 -13.17 29.89 -19.74
C ARG A 276 -12.31 30.55 -20.82
N LEU A 277 -12.56 30.28 -22.09
CA LEU A 277 -11.86 30.91 -23.20
C LEU A 277 -12.16 32.41 -23.28
N ALA A 278 -13.40 32.82 -23.04
CA ALA A 278 -13.77 34.23 -22.98
C ALA A 278 -13.00 34.96 -21.86
N GLU A 279 -12.99 34.39 -20.64
CA GLU A 279 -12.24 34.93 -19.50
C GLU A 279 -10.73 35.06 -19.79
N LEU A 280 -10.12 34.01 -20.36
CA LEU A 280 -8.69 34.03 -20.67
C LEU A 280 -8.35 35.08 -21.74
N ARG A 281 -9.17 35.19 -22.80
CA ARG A 281 -8.97 36.16 -23.89
C ARG A 281 -9.16 37.60 -23.41
N GLU A 282 -10.16 37.87 -22.57
CA GLU A 282 -10.40 39.18 -21.97
C GLU A 282 -9.22 39.63 -21.08
N ASN A 283 -8.60 38.69 -20.37
CA ASN A 283 -7.42 38.94 -19.54
C ASN A 283 -6.09 38.93 -20.32
N GLY A 284 -6.11 38.87 -21.65
CA GLY A 284 -4.91 38.85 -22.49
C GLY A 284 -4.09 37.56 -22.46
N LYS A 285 -4.61 36.48 -21.86
CA LYS A 285 -3.99 35.15 -21.75
C LYS A 285 -4.24 34.31 -23.01
N LEU A 286 -3.74 34.79 -24.15
CA LEU A 286 -4.03 34.22 -25.46
C LEU A 286 -3.41 32.82 -25.66
N LEU A 287 -2.21 32.58 -25.12
CA LEU A 287 -1.51 31.30 -25.23
C LEU A 287 -2.24 30.22 -24.43
N GLU A 288 -2.65 30.54 -23.21
CA GLU A 288 -3.44 29.68 -22.33
C GLU A 288 -4.78 29.34 -22.97
N ALA A 289 -5.46 30.32 -23.57
CA ALA A 289 -6.73 30.10 -24.27
C ALA A 289 -6.55 29.13 -25.46
N GLN A 290 -5.54 29.35 -26.31
CA GLN A 290 -5.28 28.49 -27.46
C GLN A 290 -4.94 27.04 -27.02
N ARG A 291 -4.11 26.90 -25.98
CA ARG A 291 -3.72 25.60 -25.42
C ARG A 291 -4.94 24.84 -24.87
N LEU A 292 -5.78 25.53 -24.11
CA LEU A 292 -6.98 24.95 -23.49
C LEU A 292 -7.98 24.49 -24.56
N GLU A 293 -8.20 25.33 -25.58
CA GLU A 293 -9.10 25.04 -26.69
C GLU A 293 -8.69 23.79 -27.45
N GLN A 294 -7.43 23.71 -27.89
CA GLN A 294 -6.93 22.56 -28.65
C GLN A 294 -7.08 21.24 -27.87
N ARG A 295 -6.67 21.24 -26.59
CA ARG A 295 -6.73 20.04 -25.76
C ARG A 295 -8.16 19.61 -25.47
N THR A 296 -9.00 20.54 -25.06
CA THR A 296 -10.37 20.21 -24.64
C THR A 296 -11.21 19.75 -25.82
N ARG A 297 -11.07 20.38 -27.01
CA ARG A 297 -11.78 19.94 -28.22
C ARG A 297 -11.37 18.53 -28.65
N TYR A 298 -10.08 18.22 -28.60
CA TYR A 298 -9.59 16.86 -28.86
C TYR A 298 -10.18 15.83 -27.88
N ASP A 299 -10.17 16.15 -26.57
CA ASP A 299 -10.74 15.26 -25.55
C ASP A 299 -12.26 15.05 -25.76
N ILE A 300 -13.00 16.09 -26.18
CA ILE A 300 -14.43 16.01 -26.53
C ILE A 300 -14.66 15.10 -27.73
N GLU A 301 -13.90 15.26 -28.81
CA GLU A 301 -13.99 14.41 -30.01
C GLU A 301 -13.75 12.93 -29.67
N MET A 302 -12.70 12.67 -28.87
CA MET A 302 -12.39 11.30 -28.40
C MET A 302 -13.53 10.71 -27.56
N MET A 303 -14.11 11.48 -26.64
CA MET A 303 -15.25 11.03 -25.84
C MET A 303 -16.53 10.81 -26.68
N GLN A 304 -16.73 11.57 -27.76
CA GLN A 304 -17.87 11.40 -28.67
C GLN A 304 -17.77 10.12 -29.50
N GLU A 305 -16.59 9.85 -30.08
CA GLU A 305 -16.40 8.72 -30.99
C GLU A 305 -16.14 7.40 -30.25
N MET A 306 -15.34 7.45 -29.17
CA MET A 306 -14.85 6.25 -28.49
C MET A 306 -15.50 6.02 -27.12
N GLY A 307 -16.29 6.97 -26.61
CA GLY A 307 -16.83 6.94 -25.24
C GLY A 307 -15.76 7.12 -24.14
N PHE A 308 -14.51 7.42 -24.53
CA PHE A 308 -13.37 7.53 -23.63
C PHE A 308 -12.27 8.46 -24.20
N CYS A 309 -11.53 9.14 -23.32
CA CYS A 309 -10.32 9.88 -23.68
C CYS A 309 -9.20 9.66 -22.63
N SER A 310 -7.95 9.93 -23.02
CA SER A 310 -6.84 9.86 -22.07
C SER A 310 -6.97 10.95 -21.01
N GLY A 311 -6.96 10.58 -19.74
CA GLY A 311 -7.17 11.55 -18.66
C GLY A 311 -8.64 11.91 -18.43
N ILE A 312 -9.59 11.05 -18.83
CA ILE A 312 -11.03 11.23 -18.64
C ILE A 312 -11.41 11.57 -17.20
N GLU A 313 -10.61 11.16 -16.22
CA GLU A 313 -10.82 11.49 -14.81
C GLU A 313 -10.87 13.01 -14.56
N ASN A 314 -10.21 13.83 -15.40
CA ASN A 314 -10.27 15.28 -15.29
C ASN A 314 -11.66 15.85 -15.61
N TYR A 315 -12.52 15.08 -16.27
CA TYR A 315 -13.91 15.44 -16.56
C TYR A 315 -14.91 14.78 -15.58
N SER A 316 -14.42 14.18 -14.49
CA SER A 316 -15.26 13.44 -13.53
C SER A 316 -16.45 14.24 -12.97
N GLY A 317 -16.30 15.54 -12.74
CA GLY A 317 -17.36 16.42 -12.25
C GLY A 317 -18.50 16.55 -13.28
N PRO A 318 -18.22 17.07 -14.49
CA PRO A 318 -19.18 17.13 -15.59
C PRO A 318 -19.82 15.78 -15.92
N LEU A 319 -19.04 14.69 -15.96
CA LEU A 319 -19.52 13.33 -16.26
C LEU A 319 -20.52 12.78 -15.24
N THR A 320 -20.46 13.27 -14.00
CA THR A 320 -21.37 12.86 -12.91
C THR A 320 -22.40 13.93 -12.57
N PHE A 321 -22.48 15.01 -13.35
CA PHE A 321 -23.33 16.19 -13.12
C PHE A 321 -23.20 16.79 -11.71
N ARG A 322 -22.01 16.66 -11.13
CA ARG A 322 -21.72 17.24 -9.82
C ARG A 322 -21.46 18.74 -9.97
N GLU A 323 -22.00 19.52 -9.04
CA GLU A 323 -21.69 20.94 -8.94
C GLU A 323 -20.21 21.18 -8.62
N ARG A 324 -19.74 22.39 -8.90
CA ARG A 324 -18.35 22.79 -8.63
C ARG A 324 -18.00 22.66 -7.16
N GLY A 325 -16.86 22.05 -6.88
CA GLY A 325 -16.38 21.83 -5.53
C GLY A 325 -17.08 20.69 -4.78
N ALA A 326 -18.11 20.06 -5.36
CA ALA A 326 -18.83 18.95 -4.73
C ALA A 326 -17.88 17.79 -4.38
N THR A 327 -18.20 17.10 -3.29
CA THR A 327 -17.41 15.97 -2.79
C THR A 327 -17.36 14.85 -3.84
N PRO A 328 -16.17 14.28 -4.13
CA PRO A 328 -16.04 13.12 -5.02
C PRO A 328 -16.65 11.86 -4.40
N PHE A 329 -17.11 10.96 -5.27
CA PHE A 329 -17.33 9.57 -4.86
C PHE A 329 -15.98 8.88 -4.69
N THR A 330 -15.87 8.05 -3.67
CA THR A 330 -14.64 7.38 -3.25
C THR A 330 -14.96 5.96 -2.83
N LEU A 331 -13.95 5.17 -2.43
CA LEU A 331 -14.21 3.80 -1.96
C LEU A 331 -15.15 3.80 -0.76
N MET A 332 -15.09 4.82 0.10
CA MET A 332 -15.95 4.93 1.29
C MET A 332 -17.44 4.99 0.94
N ASP A 333 -17.80 5.47 -0.25
CA ASP A 333 -19.19 5.56 -0.71
C ASP A 333 -19.75 4.22 -1.21
N TYR A 334 -18.87 3.23 -1.44
CA TYR A 334 -19.27 1.88 -1.86
C TYR A 334 -19.66 1.02 -0.65
N PHE A 335 -19.16 1.38 0.54
CA PHE A 335 -19.48 0.69 1.78
C PHE A 335 -20.92 0.98 2.23
N PRO A 336 -21.55 0.06 2.97
CA PRO A 336 -22.83 0.34 3.62
C PRO A 336 -22.69 1.30 4.80
N ASP A 337 -23.83 1.80 5.26
CA ASP A 337 -23.90 2.86 6.27
C ASP A 337 -23.30 2.53 7.64
N ASP A 338 -23.19 1.24 7.99
CA ASP A 338 -22.63 0.74 9.24
C ASP A 338 -21.18 0.25 9.11
N MET A 339 -20.46 0.74 8.10
CA MET A 339 -19.02 0.51 7.91
C MET A 339 -18.23 0.79 9.20
N LEU A 340 -17.28 -0.10 9.50
CA LEU A 340 -16.22 0.16 10.46
C LEU A 340 -14.96 0.65 9.73
N ILE A 341 -14.34 1.73 10.21
CA ILE A 341 -13.04 2.17 9.73
C ILE A 341 -11.98 1.84 10.79
N VAL A 342 -10.88 1.24 10.36
CA VAL A 342 -9.69 1.05 11.19
C VAL A 342 -8.55 1.81 10.55
N ILE A 343 -7.92 2.72 11.30
CA ILE A 343 -6.78 3.48 10.80
C ILE A 343 -5.54 2.95 11.51
N ASP A 344 -4.72 2.17 10.79
CA ASP A 344 -3.48 1.64 11.33
C ASP A 344 -2.38 2.71 11.33
N GLU A 345 -1.55 2.66 12.35
CA GLU A 345 -0.50 3.65 12.64
C GLU A 345 -1.02 5.09 12.44
N SER A 346 -2.15 5.37 13.10
CA SER A 346 -3.01 6.55 12.86
C SER A 346 -2.28 7.89 12.88
N HIS A 347 -1.28 8.00 13.75
CA HIS A 347 -0.43 9.18 13.91
C HIS A 347 0.40 9.53 12.67
N VAL A 348 0.57 8.61 11.71
CA VAL A 348 1.15 8.86 10.37
C VAL A 348 0.06 8.88 9.29
N THR A 349 -0.88 7.95 9.35
CA THR A 349 -1.93 7.81 8.33
C THR A 349 -2.83 9.04 8.24
N LEU A 350 -3.25 9.62 9.37
CA LEU A 350 -4.13 10.81 9.37
C LEU A 350 -3.47 12.07 8.81
N PRO A 351 -2.24 12.45 9.20
CA PRO A 351 -1.53 13.53 8.52
C PRO A 351 -1.40 13.33 7.01
N GLN A 352 -1.16 12.09 6.57
CA GLN A 352 -1.09 11.77 5.14
C GLN A 352 -2.44 11.98 4.44
N VAL A 353 -3.53 11.45 5.00
CA VAL A 353 -4.91 11.66 4.51
C VAL A 353 -5.21 13.16 4.35
N ARG A 354 -4.88 13.97 5.37
CA ARG A 354 -5.06 15.43 5.33
C ARG A 354 -4.23 16.12 4.24
N ALA A 355 -3.01 15.66 3.99
CA ALA A 355 -2.09 16.29 3.04
C ALA A 355 -2.46 16.04 1.57
N MET A 356 -3.16 14.95 1.25
CA MET A 356 -3.43 14.53 -0.14
C MET A 356 -4.16 15.60 -0.96
N TYR A 357 -5.19 16.24 -0.39
CA TYR A 357 -5.94 17.30 -1.08
C TYR A 357 -5.07 18.52 -1.39
N ASN A 358 -4.26 18.99 -0.44
CA ASN A 358 -3.47 20.20 -0.61
C ASN A 358 -2.42 20.05 -1.72
N GLY A 359 -1.75 18.90 -1.77
CA GLY A 359 -0.77 18.60 -2.82
C GLY A 359 -1.41 18.46 -4.21
N ASP A 360 -2.58 17.81 -4.30
CA ASP A 360 -3.33 17.69 -5.55
C ASP A 360 -3.84 19.04 -6.06
N ARG A 361 -4.42 19.84 -5.16
CA ARG A 361 -4.96 21.17 -5.45
C ARG A 361 -3.88 22.11 -5.97
N ALA A 362 -2.74 22.21 -5.28
CA ALA A 362 -1.64 23.09 -5.70
C ALA A 362 -1.12 22.73 -7.11
N ARG A 363 -1.03 21.44 -7.43
CA ARG A 363 -0.62 20.98 -8.77
C ARG A 363 -1.64 21.35 -9.84
N LYS A 364 -2.93 21.15 -9.56
CA LYS A 364 -4.02 21.39 -10.53
C LYS A 364 -4.34 22.85 -10.75
N GLU A 365 -4.20 23.69 -9.72
CA GLU A 365 -4.37 25.15 -9.86
C GLU A 365 -3.42 25.72 -10.90
N VAL A 366 -2.14 25.31 -10.87
CA VAL A 366 -1.14 25.73 -11.86
C VAL A 366 -1.51 25.27 -13.28
N LEU A 367 -2.01 24.04 -13.44
CA LEU A 367 -2.47 23.54 -14.75
C LEU A 367 -3.66 24.36 -15.30
N VAL A 368 -4.61 24.71 -14.44
CA VAL A 368 -5.80 25.50 -14.81
C VAL A 368 -5.45 26.95 -15.10
N GLU A 369 -4.56 27.54 -14.31
CA GLU A 369 -4.09 28.92 -14.49
C GLU A 369 -3.39 29.12 -15.84
N HIS A 370 -2.61 28.12 -16.26
CA HIS A 370 -1.85 28.12 -17.51
C HIS A 370 -2.57 27.39 -18.68
N GLY A 371 -3.88 27.17 -18.59
CA GLY A 371 -4.67 26.68 -19.73
C GLY A 371 -4.35 25.25 -20.19
N PHE A 372 -3.80 24.39 -19.32
CA PHE A 372 -3.62 22.96 -19.63
C PHE A 372 -4.88 22.14 -19.36
N ARG A 373 -5.72 22.59 -18.43
CA ARG A 373 -6.95 21.92 -18.01
C ARG A 373 -8.05 22.92 -17.72
N LEU A 374 -9.30 22.49 -17.93
CA LEU A 374 -10.48 23.22 -17.48
C LEU A 374 -10.53 23.32 -15.96
N PRO A 375 -11.19 24.34 -15.39
CA PRO A 375 -11.40 24.42 -13.95
C PRO A 375 -12.02 23.14 -13.34
N SER A 376 -12.83 22.37 -14.11
CA SER A 376 -13.45 21.11 -13.65
C SER A 376 -12.50 19.98 -13.38
N ALA A 377 -11.26 20.07 -13.87
CA ALA A 377 -10.21 19.14 -13.48
C ALA A 377 -9.92 19.16 -11.98
N MET A 378 -10.21 20.26 -11.27
CA MET A 378 -10.04 20.36 -9.82
C MET A 378 -11.14 19.66 -9.02
N ASP A 379 -12.26 19.28 -9.66
CA ASP A 379 -13.35 18.52 -9.04
C ASP A 379 -13.06 17.00 -9.01
N ASN A 380 -12.08 16.57 -9.81
CA ASN A 380 -11.39 15.30 -9.63
C ASN A 380 -10.28 15.49 -8.60
N ARG A 381 -10.50 15.06 -7.37
CA ARG A 381 -9.57 15.30 -6.28
C ARG A 381 -9.76 14.22 -5.22
N PRO A 382 -8.80 14.02 -4.31
CA PRO A 382 -9.09 13.30 -3.08
C PRO A 382 -10.05 14.12 -2.18
N LEU A 383 -10.62 13.44 -1.18
CA LEU A 383 -11.40 14.10 -0.13
C LEU A 383 -10.56 15.16 0.60
N LYS A 384 -11.21 16.28 0.93
CA LYS A 384 -10.74 17.16 2.00
C LYS A 384 -10.85 16.41 3.33
N PHE A 385 -10.09 16.85 4.34
CA PHE A 385 -10.12 16.17 5.63
C PHE A 385 -11.50 16.24 6.29
N GLU A 386 -12.20 17.37 6.15
CA GLU A 386 -13.54 17.58 6.68
C GLU A 386 -14.58 16.68 5.97
N GLU A 387 -14.38 16.39 4.68
CA GLU A 387 -15.23 15.45 3.94
C GLU A 387 -14.96 14.00 4.36
N PHE A 388 -13.71 13.66 4.69
CA PHE A 388 -13.37 12.38 5.29
C PHE A 388 -14.03 12.22 6.66
N GLU A 389 -13.97 13.24 7.52
CA GLU A 389 -14.62 13.24 8.85
C GLU A 389 -16.15 13.12 8.79
N ALA A 390 -16.76 13.67 7.74
CA ALA A 390 -18.19 13.57 7.49
C ALA A 390 -18.62 12.15 7.09
N LYS A 391 -17.74 11.41 6.38
CA LYS A 391 -17.96 10.01 5.99
C LYS A 391 -17.53 9.01 7.05
N ASP A 392 -16.62 9.43 7.94
CA ASP A 392 -16.25 8.68 9.13
C ASP A 392 -17.45 8.65 10.10
N LYS A 393 -18.02 7.46 10.29
CA LYS A 393 -19.12 7.21 11.24
C LYS A 393 -18.68 6.45 12.48
N GLN A 394 -17.83 5.44 12.33
CA GLN A 394 -17.24 4.68 13.43
C GLN A 394 -15.82 4.28 13.08
N THR A 395 -14.85 4.86 13.80
CA THR A 395 -13.42 4.67 13.58
C THR A 395 -12.70 4.16 14.83
N ILE A 396 -11.84 3.17 14.62
CA ILE A 396 -10.85 2.71 15.58
C ILE A 396 -9.46 3.15 15.09
N TYR A 397 -8.83 4.05 15.84
CA TYR A 397 -7.44 4.45 15.63
C TYR A 397 -6.51 3.45 16.30
N VAL A 398 -5.56 2.89 15.55
CA VAL A 398 -4.59 1.94 16.08
C VAL A 398 -3.21 2.59 16.08
N SER A 399 -2.62 2.78 17.25
CA SER A 399 -1.30 3.41 17.37
C SER A 399 -0.66 3.12 18.72
N ALA A 400 0.67 3.02 18.75
CA ALA A 400 1.44 3.01 19.99
C ALA A 400 1.65 4.44 20.57
N THR A 401 1.46 5.45 19.71
CA THR A 401 1.76 6.87 19.95
C THR A 401 0.72 7.73 19.22
N PRO A 402 -0.55 7.77 19.66
CA PRO A 402 -1.61 8.51 18.98
C PRO A 402 -1.24 10.00 18.77
N GLY A 403 -1.71 10.55 17.65
CA GLY A 403 -1.57 11.96 17.32
C GLY A 403 -2.52 12.86 18.13
N PRO A 404 -2.40 14.20 17.98
CA PRO A 404 -3.26 15.14 18.70
C PRO A 404 -4.73 14.99 18.28
N TYR A 405 -4.99 14.78 16.99
CA TYR A 405 -6.33 14.66 16.46
C TYR A 405 -7.10 13.48 17.08
N GLU A 406 -6.45 12.31 17.19
CA GLU A 406 -7.07 11.13 17.78
C GLU A 406 -7.44 11.38 19.24
N LEU A 407 -6.51 11.97 20.01
CA LEU A 407 -6.68 12.29 21.43
C LEU A 407 -7.77 13.35 21.67
N GLU A 408 -7.86 14.35 20.79
CA GLU A 408 -8.86 15.43 20.88
C GLU A 408 -10.27 14.94 20.49
N THR A 409 -10.37 14.06 19.48
CA THR A 409 -11.65 13.58 18.96
C THR A 409 -12.22 12.36 19.70
N SER A 410 -11.40 11.71 20.53
CA SER A 410 -11.81 10.56 21.35
C SER A 410 -11.98 11.01 22.80
N PRO A 411 -13.20 11.37 23.26
CA PRO A 411 -13.42 11.86 24.62
C PRO A 411 -13.27 10.77 25.70
N HIS A 412 -13.12 9.51 25.29
CA HIS A 412 -13.00 8.36 26.16
C HIS A 412 -11.53 7.98 26.38
N GLU A 413 -11.25 7.32 27.51
CA GLU A 413 -9.92 6.79 27.78
C GLU A 413 -9.48 5.80 26.69
N PRO A 414 -8.25 5.93 26.16
CA PRO A 414 -7.72 4.98 25.19
C PRO A 414 -7.77 3.53 25.69
N VAL A 415 -8.15 2.61 24.81
CA VAL A 415 -8.12 1.17 25.09
C VAL A 415 -6.66 0.72 25.04
N GLN A 416 -6.03 0.65 26.22
CA GLN A 416 -4.64 0.21 26.36
C GLN A 416 -4.48 -1.29 26.04
N GLN A 417 -3.44 -1.61 25.27
CA GLN A 417 -2.94 -2.97 25.01
C GLN A 417 -1.41 -2.99 25.02
N ILE A 418 -0.81 -3.30 26.17
CA ILE A 418 0.64 -3.25 26.43
C ILE A 418 1.24 -4.61 26.79
N ILE A 419 0.42 -5.64 27.09
CA ILE A 419 0.93 -6.97 27.43
C ILE A 419 1.18 -7.77 26.14
N ARG A 420 2.41 -8.26 25.97
CA ARG A 420 2.77 -9.13 24.84
C ARG A 420 2.42 -10.58 25.16
N PRO A 421 1.87 -11.36 24.20
CA PRO A 421 1.54 -12.78 24.44
C PRO A 421 2.71 -13.63 24.94
N THR A 422 3.95 -13.31 24.55
CA THR A 422 5.17 -14.02 24.96
C THR A 422 5.81 -13.47 26.25
N GLY A 423 5.15 -12.55 26.95
CA GLY A 423 5.68 -11.89 28.15
C GLY A 423 6.85 -10.93 27.90
N LEU A 424 7.17 -10.61 26.63
CA LEU A 424 8.25 -9.68 26.31
C LEU A 424 8.01 -8.29 26.91
N LEU A 425 9.07 -7.72 27.47
CA LEU A 425 9.06 -6.45 28.18
C LEU A 425 9.47 -5.29 27.26
N ASP A 426 9.00 -4.10 27.58
CA ASP A 426 9.59 -2.87 27.06
C ASP A 426 11.06 -2.77 27.52
N PRO A 427 11.97 -2.30 26.66
CA PRO A 427 13.41 -2.40 26.89
C PRO A 427 13.89 -1.47 28.00
N ILE A 428 15.03 -1.81 28.59
CA ILE A 428 15.70 -0.92 29.56
C ILE A 428 16.33 0.24 28.78
N ILE A 429 16.14 1.47 29.27
CA ILE A 429 16.71 2.69 28.68
C ILE A 429 17.85 3.21 29.57
N GLU A 430 19.00 3.47 28.96
CA GLU A 430 20.16 4.10 29.60
C GLU A 430 20.49 5.42 28.88
N VAL A 431 20.68 6.51 29.63
CA VAL A 431 21.14 7.80 29.08
C VAL A 431 22.63 7.95 29.36
N ARG A 432 23.43 8.16 28.31
CA ARG A 432 24.90 8.29 28.40
C ARG A 432 25.37 9.64 27.80
N PRO A 433 26.48 10.23 28.28
CA PRO A 433 27.01 11.49 27.73
C PRO A 433 27.44 11.38 26.27
N THR A 434 27.45 12.49 25.53
CA THR A 434 27.91 12.52 24.13
C THR A 434 29.43 12.35 24.02
N LYS A 435 30.17 12.74 25.06
CA LYS A 435 31.63 12.62 25.10
C LYS A 435 32.04 11.14 25.14
N GLY A 436 32.77 10.70 24.11
CA GLY A 436 33.20 9.31 23.97
C GLY A 436 32.12 8.36 23.45
N GLN A 437 30.99 8.88 22.97
CA GLN A 437 29.83 8.06 22.55
C GLN A 437 30.16 7.00 21.49
N ILE A 438 31.09 7.29 20.56
CA ILE A 438 31.44 6.35 19.48
C ILE A 438 32.25 5.16 20.02
N ASP A 439 33.18 5.41 20.94
CA ASP A 439 33.98 4.36 21.58
C ASP A 439 33.10 3.46 22.47
N ASP A 440 32.20 4.08 23.24
CA ASP A 440 31.22 3.38 24.06
C ASP A 440 30.28 2.51 23.21
N LEU A 441 29.72 3.08 22.13
CA LEU A 441 28.88 2.37 21.17
C LEU A 441 29.63 1.19 20.52
N LEU A 442 30.91 1.35 20.19
CA LEU A 442 31.72 0.29 19.61
C LEU A 442 31.90 -0.88 20.58
N GLY A 443 32.08 -0.61 21.88
CA GLY A 443 32.11 -1.62 22.94
C GLY A 443 30.80 -2.40 22.99
N GLU A 444 29.67 -1.70 23.07
CA GLU A 444 28.34 -2.31 23.11
C GLU A 444 28.03 -3.14 21.86
N ILE A 445 28.42 -2.65 20.68
CA ILE A 445 28.30 -3.38 19.41
C ILE A 445 29.08 -4.70 19.47
N ARG A 446 30.33 -4.68 19.95
CA ARG A 446 31.16 -5.89 20.04
C ARG A 446 30.55 -6.92 21.00
N ASP A 447 29.99 -6.47 22.11
CA ASP A 447 29.29 -7.34 23.06
C ASP A 447 28.06 -8.01 22.45
N ARG A 448 27.31 -7.29 21.59
CA ARG A 448 26.16 -7.87 20.88
C ARG A 448 26.60 -8.83 19.77
N ILE A 449 27.67 -8.53 19.05
CA ILE A 449 28.24 -9.42 18.03
C ILE A 449 28.70 -10.74 18.67
N ALA A 450 29.31 -10.70 19.86
CA ALA A 450 29.74 -11.90 20.58
C ALA A 450 28.56 -12.84 20.95
N LYS A 451 27.34 -12.31 21.02
CA LYS A 451 26.10 -13.05 21.30
C LYS A 451 25.29 -13.40 20.05
N ASP A 452 25.81 -13.08 18.86
CA ASP A 452 25.06 -13.17 17.59
C ASP A 452 23.75 -12.37 17.61
N GLU A 453 23.77 -11.19 18.22
CA GLU A 453 22.65 -10.25 18.25
C GLU A 453 22.86 -9.10 17.25
N ARG A 454 21.81 -8.31 16.99
CA ARG A 454 21.82 -7.19 16.04
C ARG A 454 21.66 -5.85 16.73
N VAL A 455 22.25 -4.81 16.13
CA VAL A 455 22.23 -3.43 16.65
C VAL A 455 21.64 -2.49 15.62
N LEU A 456 20.72 -1.64 16.07
CA LEU A 456 20.23 -0.50 15.29
C LEU A 456 20.82 0.79 15.85
N VAL A 457 21.32 1.67 14.99
CA VAL A 457 21.85 2.97 15.39
C VAL A 457 21.12 4.06 14.63
N THR A 458 20.55 5.04 15.34
CA THR A 458 19.89 6.20 14.73
C THR A 458 20.74 7.46 14.82
N THR A 459 20.93 8.14 13.69
CA THR A 459 21.62 9.43 13.58
C THR A 459 20.65 10.54 13.15
N LEU A 460 21.10 11.80 13.10
CA LEU A 460 20.28 12.94 12.67
C LEU A 460 20.39 13.24 11.17
N THR A 461 21.54 12.98 10.56
CA THR A 461 21.81 13.35 9.16
C THR A 461 22.33 12.18 8.34
N LYS A 462 22.12 12.24 7.02
CA LYS A 462 22.62 11.25 6.06
C LYS A 462 24.13 11.14 6.13
N LYS A 463 24.80 12.29 6.15
CA LYS A 463 26.25 12.38 6.27
C LYS A 463 26.76 11.67 7.53
N MET A 464 26.13 11.90 8.69
CA MET A 464 26.51 11.19 9.92
C MET A 464 26.27 9.68 9.84
N SER A 465 25.20 9.23 9.17
CA SER A 465 24.98 7.79 8.95
C SER A 465 26.09 7.17 8.10
N GLU A 466 26.50 7.87 7.04
CA GLU A 466 27.56 7.45 6.12
C GLU A 466 28.92 7.44 6.83
N ASP A 467 29.31 8.57 7.45
CA ASP A 467 30.56 8.73 8.19
C ASP A 467 30.71 7.67 9.29
N LEU A 468 29.65 7.43 10.09
CA LEU A 468 29.66 6.40 11.13
C LEU A 468 29.78 4.99 10.55
N THR A 469 29.12 4.74 9.43
CA THR A 469 29.16 3.43 8.77
C THR A 469 30.56 3.16 8.24
N ASP A 470 31.23 4.14 7.65
CA ASP A 470 32.57 3.97 7.11
C ASP A 470 33.59 3.79 8.24
N TYR A 471 33.50 4.58 9.32
CA TYR A 471 34.29 4.36 10.53
C TYR A 471 34.12 2.94 11.10
N LEU A 472 32.88 2.47 11.23
CA LEU A 472 32.59 1.13 11.73
C LEU A 472 33.17 0.02 10.82
N LYS A 473 33.16 0.21 9.49
CA LYS A 473 33.81 -0.72 8.56
C LYS A 473 35.32 -0.74 8.74
N GLU A 474 35.96 0.42 8.88
CA GLU A 474 37.42 0.55 9.06
C GLU A 474 37.90 -0.20 10.30
N VAL A 475 37.12 -0.19 11.39
CA VAL A 475 37.43 -0.94 12.62
C VAL A 475 36.96 -2.41 12.59
N GLY A 476 36.52 -2.90 11.43
CA GLY A 476 36.22 -4.31 11.17
C GLY A 476 34.78 -4.76 11.49
N ILE A 477 33.85 -3.84 11.75
CA ILE A 477 32.45 -4.19 12.00
C ILE A 477 31.70 -4.38 10.67
N LYS A 478 30.95 -5.48 10.56
CA LYS A 478 30.03 -5.68 9.43
C LYS A 478 28.80 -4.79 9.62
N VAL A 479 28.73 -3.71 8.85
CA VAL A 479 27.70 -2.66 8.95
C VAL A 479 27.16 -2.26 7.57
N ARG A 480 25.90 -1.84 7.56
CA ARG A 480 25.25 -1.15 6.44
C ARG A 480 24.51 0.09 6.95
N TYR A 481 24.27 1.05 6.06
CA TYR A 481 23.42 2.20 6.36
C TYR A 481 22.08 2.11 5.63
N LEU A 482 21.11 2.90 6.09
CA LEU A 482 19.79 3.04 5.49
C LEU A 482 19.31 4.50 5.55
N HIS A 483 19.10 5.11 4.38
CA HIS A 483 18.54 6.45 4.21
C HIS A 483 17.41 6.48 3.17
N SER A 484 16.86 7.68 2.91
CA SER A 484 15.65 7.91 2.08
C SER A 484 15.75 7.49 0.61
N ASP A 485 16.95 7.42 0.05
CA ASP A 485 17.14 7.27 -1.40
C ASP A 485 17.36 5.80 -1.80
N ILE A 486 17.49 4.91 -0.82
CA ILE A 486 17.53 3.46 -1.04
C ILE A 486 16.14 3.01 -1.49
N LYS A 487 16.10 2.33 -2.65
CA LYS A 487 14.86 1.81 -3.23
C LYS A 487 14.24 0.74 -2.33
N THR A 488 12.91 0.61 -2.35
CA THR A 488 12.18 -0.33 -1.48
C THR A 488 12.68 -1.77 -1.57
N LEU A 489 13.01 -2.27 -2.76
CA LEU A 489 13.53 -3.64 -2.94
C LEU A 489 14.90 -3.82 -2.28
N GLU A 490 15.81 -2.86 -2.47
CA GLU A 490 17.12 -2.87 -1.84
C GLU A 490 17.01 -2.75 -0.31
N ARG A 491 16.08 -1.93 0.19
CA ARG A 491 15.75 -1.82 1.61
C ARG A 491 15.37 -3.17 2.22
N MET A 492 14.52 -3.94 1.53
CA MET A 492 14.11 -5.28 1.97
C MET A 492 15.28 -6.27 2.01
N ALA A 493 16.16 -6.22 1.01
CA ALA A 493 17.37 -7.04 0.97
C ALA A 493 18.31 -6.73 2.14
N ILE A 494 18.61 -5.45 2.39
CA ILE A 494 19.45 -5.01 3.52
C ILE A 494 18.89 -5.51 4.85
N LEU A 495 17.57 -5.36 5.06
CA LEU A 495 16.96 -5.77 6.32
C LEU A 495 16.92 -7.29 6.48
N ARG A 496 16.76 -8.07 5.40
CA ARG A 496 16.92 -9.53 5.43
C ARG A 496 18.35 -9.92 5.79
N ASP A 497 19.34 -9.29 5.16
CA ASP A 497 20.75 -9.56 5.40
C ASP A 497 21.15 -9.28 6.86
N LEU A 498 20.53 -8.28 7.50
CA LEU A 498 20.65 -8.07 8.94
C LEU A 498 20.11 -9.26 9.73
N ARG A 499 18.91 -9.77 9.39
CA ARG A 499 18.30 -10.93 10.09
C ARG A 499 19.13 -12.20 9.94
N VAL A 500 19.62 -12.48 8.74
CA VAL A 500 20.45 -13.67 8.45
C VAL A 500 21.84 -13.57 9.08
N GLY A 501 22.29 -12.36 9.47
CA GLY A 501 23.61 -12.16 10.06
C GLY A 501 24.73 -11.92 9.05
N THR A 502 24.38 -11.57 7.80
CA THR A 502 25.36 -11.09 6.81
C THR A 502 26.12 -9.89 7.36
N PHE A 503 25.42 -9.03 8.13
CA PHE A 503 26.01 -7.95 8.92
C PHE A 503 25.24 -7.81 10.25
N HIS A 504 25.84 -7.09 11.22
CA HIS A 504 25.32 -7.05 12.60
C HIS A 504 24.76 -5.67 12.99
N VAL A 505 25.20 -4.61 12.32
CA VAL A 505 24.85 -3.23 12.67
C VAL A 505 24.16 -2.54 11.49
N LEU A 506 23.02 -1.93 11.74
CA LEU A 506 22.33 -1.06 10.78
C LEU A 506 22.28 0.37 11.30
N VAL A 507 22.88 1.29 10.55
CA VAL A 507 22.86 2.72 10.85
C VAL A 507 21.81 3.41 9.98
N GLY A 508 21.00 4.31 10.53
CA GLY A 508 20.12 5.12 9.68
C GLY A 508 19.58 6.35 10.37
N ILE A 509 18.93 7.22 9.60
CA ILE A 509 18.34 8.45 10.15
C ILE A 509 16.98 8.14 10.75
N ASN A 510 16.11 7.63 9.89
CA ASN A 510 14.75 7.26 10.21
C ASN A 510 14.57 5.77 9.93
N LEU A 511 15.07 4.96 10.87
CA LEU A 511 14.81 3.52 10.92
C LEU A 511 13.34 3.22 11.30
N LEU A 512 12.51 4.26 11.53
CA LEU A 512 11.13 4.15 11.99
C LEU A 512 10.14 3.81 10.88
N ARG A 513 10.52 3.93 9.60
CA ARG A 513 9.61 3.59 8.50
C ARG A 513 9.34 2.08 8.51
N GLU A 514 8.08 1.76 8.71
CA GLU A 514 7.46 0.45 9.02
C GLU A 514 7.97 -0.75 8.22
N GLY A 515 7.65 -1.94 8.73
CA GLY A 515 7.47 -3.11 7.89
C GLY A 515 8.46 -4.27 8.07
N LEU A 516 9.39 -4.24 9.03
CA LEU A 516 10.10 -5.47 9.40
C LEU A 516 10.24 -5.65 10.92
N ASP A 517 9.82 -6.83 11.32
CA ASP A 517 9.86 -7.41 12.64
C ASP A 517 11.24 -8.06 12.83
N LEU A 518 12.09 -7.48 13.69
CA LEU A 518 13.47 -7.90 13.90
C LEU A 518 13.69 -8.40 15.34
N PRO A 519 13.29 -9.63 15.69
CA PRO A 519 13.54 -10.20 17.02
C PRO A 519 15.02 -10.35 17.35
N GLU A 520 15.88 -10.38 16.34
CA GLU A 520 17.34 -10.52 16.47
C GLU A 520 17.99 -9.24 17.02
N VAL A 521 17.28 -8.11 17.03
CA VAL A 521 17.77 -6.83 17.57
C VAL A 521 17.63 -6.80 19.09
N SER A 522 18.76 -6.74 19.81
CA SER A 522 18.78 -6.60 21.27
C SER A 522 19.26 -5.21 21.73
N LEU A 523 19.82 -4.39 20.83
CA LEU A 523 20.28 -3.04 21.16
C LEU A 523 19.81 -2.01 20.12
N VAL A 524 19.25 -0.91 20.63
CA VAL A 524 18.97 0.29 19.84
C VAL A 524 19.74 1.47 20.42
N SER A 525 20.59 2.09 19.62
CA SER A 525 21.36 3.28 20.00
C SER A 525 20.78 4.53 19.32
N ILE A 526 20.55 5.57 20.10
CA ILE A 526 20.04 6.87 19.64
C ILE A 526 21.12 7.91 19.88
N LEU A 527 21.85 8.27 18.82
CA LEU A 527 22.83 9.35 18.87
C LEU A 527 22.12 10.70 18.87
N ASP A 528 22.68 11.66 19.60
CA ASP A 528 22.13 13.02 19.72
C ASP A 528 20.65 13.01 20.14
N ALA A 529 20.34 12.23 21.17
CA ALA A 529 18.98 12.06 21.70
C ALA A 529 18.39 13.37 22.24
N ASP A 530 19.25 14.29 22.69
CA ASP A 530 18.91 15.58 23.26
C ASP A 530 18.67 16.70 22.23
N LYS A 531 18.80 16.39 20.93
CA LYS A 531 18.54 17.34 19.84
C LYS A 531 17.09 17.27 19.40
N GLU A 532 16.24 18.09 20.00
CA GLU A 532 14.82 18.14 19.67
C GLU A 532 14.57 18.43 18.17
N GLY A 533 13.43 17.92 17.70
CA GLY A 533 13.02 17.98 16.31
C GLY A 533 12.19 16.75 15.95
N PHE A 534 11.82 16.62 14.68
CA PHE A 534 10.96 15.52 14.22
C PHE A 534 11.50 14.13 14.63
N LEU A 535 12.80 13.90 14.45
CA LEU A 535 13.46 12.61 14.73
C LEU A 535 13.67 12.29 16.22
N ARG A 536 13.49 13.27 17.11
CA ARG A 536 13.68 13.16 18.56
C ARG A 536 12.46 13.64 19.36
N SER A 537 11.31 13.72 18.70
CA SER A 537 10.04 13.95 19.38
C SER A 537 9.66 12.74 20.24
N GLU A 538 8.81 12.97 21.24
CA GLU A 538 8.22 11.91 22.10
C GLU A 538 7.79 10.68 21.29
N ARG A 539 7.04 10.89 20.19
CA ARG A 539 6.54 9.81 19.32
C ARG A 539 7.67 9.05 18.64
N SER A 540 8.59 9.76 18.01
CA SER A 540 9.73 9.16 17.31
C SER A 540 10.63 8.36 18.26
N LEU A 541 10.85 8.86 19.48
CA LEU A 541 11.62 8.16 20.51
C LEU A 541 10.92 6.87 20.94
N ILE A 542 9.63 6.91 21.30
CA ILE A 542 8.86 5.71 21.70
C ILE A 542 8.86 4.64 20.58
N GLN A 543 8.70 5.06 19.32
CA GLN A 543 8.77 4.14 18.19
C GLN A 543 10.17 3.53 18.00
N THR A 544 11.22 4.31 18.21
CA THR A 544 12.61 3.85 18.11
C THR A 544 12.90 2.84 19.21
N ILE A 545 12.49 3.15 20.46
CA ILE A 545 12.57 2.27 21.62
C ILE A 545 11.86 0.93 21.35
N GLY A 546 10.66 0.99 20.77
CA GLY A 546 9.85 -0.20 20.46
C GLY A 546 10.53 -1.22 19.52
N ARG A 547 11.62 -0.85 18.83
CA ARG A 547 12.40 -1.78 18.01
C ARG A 547 13.23 -2.78 18.82
N ALA A 548 13.61 -2.43 20.06
CA ALA A 548 14.28 -3.35 20.97
C ALA A 548 13.29 -4.24 21.77
N ALA A 549 11.99 -3.93 21.76
CA ALA A 549 11.00 -4.61 22.59
C ALA A 549 10.57 -6.01 22.08
N ARG A 550 11.25 -6.53 21.06
CA ARG A 550 10.99 -7.85 20.47
C ARG A 550 11.99 -8.93 20.91
N ASN A 551 12.97 -8.52 21.70
CA ASN A 551 14.01 -9.37 22.25
C ASN A 551 13.95 -9.34 23.78
N SER A 552 14.12 -10.49 24.43
CA SER A 552 14.11 -10.59 25.90
C SER A 552 15.21 -9.77 26.56
N GLU A 553 16.34 -9.58 25.88
CA GLU A 553 17.50 -8.78 26.32
C GLU A 553 17.50 -7.37 25.71
N GLY A 554 16.35 -6.90 25.21
CA GLY A 554 16.18 -5.60 24.58
C GLY A 554 16.64 -4.43 25.47
N ARG A 555 17.57 -3.62 24.93
CA ARG A 555 18.09 -2.39 25.57
C ARG A 555 18.12 -1.22 24.60
N VAL A 556 18.03 -0.02 25.15
CA VAL A 556 18.16 1.24 24.42
C VAL A 556 19.20 2.12 25.10
N ILE A 557 20.12 2.67 24.32
CA ILE A 557 21.07 3.69 24.79
C ILE A 557 20.75 5.01 24.09
N MET A 558 20.49 6.03 24.88
CA MET A 558 20.30 7.40 24.41
C MET A 558 21.55 8.22 24.74
N TYR A 559 22.28 8.65 23.71
CA TYR A 559 23.42 9.53 23.90
C TYR A 559 22.96 11.00 23.87
N GLY A 560 23.15 11.71 24.97
CA GLY A 560 22.73 13.10 25.12
C GLY A 560 23.27 13.69 26.42
N ASP A 561 23.50 15.01 26.44
CA ASP A 561 24.07 15.68 27.61
C ASP A 561 23.00 16.27 28.53
N LYS A 562 21.73 16.28 28.07
CA LYS A 562 20.57 16.76 28.81
C LYS A 562 19.37 15.86 28.54
N ILE A 563 18.48 15.73 29.52
CA ILE A 563 17.17 15.10 29.33
C ILE A 563 16.20 16.18 28.87
N THR A 564 15.69 16.06 27.64
CA THR A 564 14.64 16.95 27.09
C THR A 564 13.25 16.47 27.54
N ASP A 565 12.23 17.32 27.39
CA ASP A 565 10.83 16.93 27.69
C ASP A 565 10.39 15.72 26.85
N SER A 566 10.81 15.66 25.59
CA SER A 566 10.55 14.53 24.70
C SER A 566 11.19 13.23 25.22
N MET A 567 12.42 13.30 25.72
CA MET A 567 13.11 12.15 26.32
C MET A 567 12.44 11.71 27.62
N ASP A 568 12.15 12.65 28.52
CA ASP A 568 11.54 12.37 29.82
C ASP A 568 10.20 11.62 29.67
N ARG A 569 9.33 12.09 28.77
CA ARG A 569 8.05 11.44 28.48
C ARG A 569 8.23 10.05 27.89
N ALA A 570 9.14 9.89 26.92
CA ALA A 570 9.40 8.60 26.31
C ALA A 570 9.98 7.58 27.31
N ILE A 571 10.91 8.01 28.17
CA ILE A 571 11.50 7.19 29.23
C ILE A 571 10.43 6.80 30.25
N SER A 572 9.66 7.77 30.73
CA SER A 572 8.60 7.56 31.72
C SER A 572 7.51 6.60 31.23
N GLU A 573 7.05 6.76 29.99
CA GLU A 573 6.04 5.87 29.41
C GLU A 573 6.58 4.45 29.21
N THR A 574 7.84 4.30 28.77
CA THR A 574 8.49 2.99 28.63
C THR A 574 8.63 2.30 29.99
N GLN A 575 9.07 3.03 31.02
CA GLN A 575 9.22 2.49 32.38
C GLN A 575 7.87 2.10 32.98
N ARG A 576 6.82 2.91 32.77
CA ARG A 576 5.45 2.60 33.20
C ARG A 576 4.95 1.30 32.57
N ARG A 577 5.09 1.15 31.24
CA ARG A 577 4.69 -0.06 30.51
C ARG A 577 5.44 -1.29 31.02
N ARG A 578 6.77 -1.17 31.14
CA ARG A 578 7.64 -2.24 31.65
C ARG A 578 7.21 -2.72 33.03
N THR A 579 6.94 -1.79 33.95
CA THR A 579 6.51 -2.12 35.33
C THR A 579 5.20 -2.92 35.33
N ILE A 580 4.23 -2.55 34.49
CA ILE A 580 2.95 -3.27 34.38
C ILE A 580 3.16 -4.66 33.77
N GLN A 581 4.02 -4.78 32.75
CA GLN A 581 4.34 -6.04 32.10
C GLN A 581 5.07 -7.00 33.06
N GLU A 582 6.03 -6.51 33.85
CA GLU A 582 6.75 -7.29 34.87
C GLU A 582 5.78 -7.82 35.93
N ALA A 583 4.91 -6.96 36.47
CA ALA A 583 3.89 -7.36 37.45
C ALA A 583 2.90 -8.39 36.87
N TYR A 584 2.52 -8.25 35.60
CA TYR A 584 1.67 -9.23 34.92
C TYR A 584 2.39 -10.57 34.79
N ASN A 585 3.65 -10.57 34.34
CA ASN A 585 4.44 -11.78 34.18
C ASN A 585 4.66 -12.52 35.50
N GLU A 586 5.00 -11.79 36.56
CA GLU A 586 5.17 -12.36 37.91
C GLU A 586 3.87 -13.02 38.40
N LYS A 587 2.74 -12.32 38.27
CA LYS A 587 1.42 -12.83 38.68
C LYS A 587 1.00 -14.10 37.93
N HIS A 588 1.42 -14.26 36.67
CA HIS A 588 1.01 -15.37 35.82
C HIS A 588 2.11 -16.42 35.59
N GLY A 589 3.28 -16.27 36.23
CA GLY A 589 4.41 -17.20 36.07
C GLY A 589 5.00 -17.23 34.66
N ILE A 590 4.94 -16.11 33.93
CA ILE A 590 5.39 -16.02 32.53
C ILE A 590 6.87 -15.62 32.51
N THR A 591 7.69 -16.39 31.80
CA THR A 591 9.08 -16.02 31.49
C THR A 591 9.12 -15.38 30.10
N PRO A 592 9.67 -14.16 29.93
CA PRO A 592 9.77 -13.51 28.63
C PRO A 592 10.52 -14.36 27.61
N GLN A 593 9.93 -14.57 26.43
CA GLN A 593 10.57 -15.31 25.34
C GLN A 593 10.63 -14.49 24.04
N THR A 594 11.83 -14.41 23.47
CA THR A 594 12.06 -13.80 22.15
C THR A 594 11.32 -14.59 21.07
N ILE A 595 10.53 -13.88 20.27
CA ILE A 595 9.76 -14.49 19.17
C ILE A 595 10.72 -14.95 18.09
N ARG A 596 10.66 -16.23 17.68
CA ARG A 596 11.41 -16.73 16.52
C ARG A 596 10.50 -16.77 15.30
N LYS A 597 10.63 -15.78 14.41
CA LYS A 597 9.93 -15.75 13.12
C LYS A 597 10.79 -16.37 12.03
N ARG A 598 10.18 -17.18 11.15
CA ARG A 598 10.86 -17.66 9.94
C ARG A 598 11.36 -16.46 9.12
N ILE A 599 12.59 -16.56 8.66
CA ILE A 599 13.11 -15.61 7.67
C ILE A 599 12.56 -16.12 6.34
N HIS A 600 11.53 -15.46 5.82
CA HIS A 600 11.08 -15.74 4.46
C HIS A 600 12.23 -15.40 3.51
N GLU A 601 12.51 -16.30 2.58
CA GLU A 601 13.32 -15.93 1.43
C GLU A 601 12.56 -14.80 0.72
N VAL A 602 13.22 -13.66 0.49
CA VAL A 602 12.80 -12.78 -0.59
C VAL A 602 12.68 -13.71 -1.79
N ILE A 603 11.57 -13.66 -2.53
CA ILE A 603 11.36 -14.49 -3.73
C ILE A 603 12.52 -14.20 -4.69
N GLU A 604 13.62 -14.92 -4.48
CA GLU A 604 14.73 -15.15 -5.38
C GLU A 604 14.29 -16.43 -6.07
N ALA A 605 13.98 -16.32 -7.36
CA ALA A 605 13.85 -17.49 -8.20
C ALA A 605 15.14 -18.32 -8.05
N THR A 606 15.02 -19.43 -7.31
CA THR A 606 15.94 -20.58 -7.27
C THR A 606 17.39 -20.28 -6.88
N LYS A 607 17.76 -20.61 -5.63
CA LYS A 607 19.10 -21.13 -5.34
C LYS A 607 19.10 -22.64 -5.53
N SER A 608 19.97 -23.15 -6.39
CA SER A 608 20.41 -24.54 -6.31
C SER A 608 21.93 -24.63 -6.22
N ALA A 609 22.34 -25.64 -5.46
CA ALA A 609 23.69 -25.95 -5.03
C ALA A 609 24.59 -26.49 -6.15
N GLU A 610 25.91 -26.35 -5.93
CA GLU A 610 27.03 -27.14 -6.46
C GLU A 610 27.06 -27.52 -7.95
N SER A 611 28.01 -26.96 -8.70
CA SER A 611 29.24 -27.65 -9.13
C SER A 611 30.04 -26.80 -10.12
N LYS A 612 31.37 -26.83 -9.97
CA LYS A 612 32.33 -26.16 -10.85
C LYS A 612 32.39 -26.88 -12.20
N SER A 613 32.17 -26.18 -13.32
CA SER A 613 32.85 -26.48 -14.59
C SER A 613 32.63 -25.40 -15.67
N GLY A 614 33.70 -24.63 -15.94
CA GLY A 614 34.23 -24.34 -17.28
C GLY A 614 33.39 -23.57 -18.31
N VAL A 615 33.53 -22.23 -18.33
CA VAL A 615 33.29 -21.40 -19.54
C VAL A 615 34.37 -20.31 -19.67
N LEU A 616 35.64 -20.69 -19.52
CA LEU A 616 36.80 -19.82 -19.77
C LEU A 616 37.77 -20.50 -20.74
N ASP A 617 37.28 -20.84 -21.93
CA ASP A 617 38.13 -21.14 -23.08
C ASP A 617 37.81 -20.12 -24.16
N GLY A 618 38.58 -19.01 -24.19
CA GLY A 618 38.50 -18.07 -25.30
C GLY A 618 39.17 -16.70 -25.14
N LEU A 619 39.56 -16.26 -23.94
CA LEU A 619 40.09 -14.90 -23.73
C LEU A 619 41.48 -14.84 -23.07
N SER A 620 42.22 -15.94 -23.12
CA SER A 620 43.59 -16.02 -22.59
C SER A 620 44.59 -15.62 -23.68
N GLY A 621 44.81 -14.31 -23.90
CA GLY A 621 45.81 -13.92 -24.90
C GLY A 621 45.95 -12.43 -25.24
N GLY A 622 45.95 -11.53 -24.26
CA GLY A 622 46.37 -10.14 -24.48
C GLY A 622 45.96 -9.20 -23.37
N LYS A 623 46.86 -8.34 -22.91
CA LYS A 623 46.55 -7.28 -21.93
C LYS A 623 45.58 -6.27 -22.57
N LEU A 624 44.28 -6.43 -22.32
CA LEU A 624 43.25 -5.47 -22.69
C LEU A 624 43.55 -4.11 -22.04
N THR A 625 43.38 -3.02 -22.78
CA THR A 625 43.48 -1.68 -22.19
C THR A 625 42.28 -1.41 -21.28
N LYS A 626 42.41 -0.50 -20.29
CA LYS A 626 41.32 -0.14 -19.35
C LYS A 626 40.00 0.23 -20.07
N LYS A 627 40.11 0.88 -21.24
CA LYS A 627 38.97 1.32 -22.03
C LYS A 627 38.27 0.15 -22.74
N GLU A 628 39.03 -0.79 -23.29
CA GLU A 628 38.50 -2.00 -23.96
C GLU A 628 37.86 -2.95 -22.94
N ARG A 629 38.47 -3.11 -21.76
CA ARG A 629 37.89 -3.92 -20.69
C ARG A 629 36.56 -3.35 -20.17
N GLN A 630 36.45 -2.03 -20.01
CA GLN A 630 35.19 -1.39 -19.61
C GLN A 630 34.07 -1.60 -20.65
N GLN A 631 34.41 -1.60 -21.95
CA GLN A 631 33.43 -1.89 -23.01
C GLN A 631 32.95 -3.33 -22.96
N VAL A 632 33.84 -4.28 -22.67
CA VAL A 632 33.49 -5.70 -22.50
C VAL A 632 32.60 -5.89 -21.26
N ILE A 633 32.92 -5.24 -20.14
CA ILE A 633 32.10 -5.25 -18.92
C ILE A 633 30.68 -4.74 -19.20
N ASN A 634 30.56 -3.60 -19.88
CA ASN A 634 29.24 -3.02 -20.19
C ASN A 634 28.42 -3.92 -21.11
N ARG A 635 29.08 -4.58 -22.07
CA ARG A 635 28.42 -5.52 -22.99
C ARG A 635 27.94 -6.78 -22.26
N LEU A 636 28.80 -7.40 -21.45
CA LEU A 636 28.45 -8.58 -20.66
C LEU A 636 27.33 -8.26 -19.66
N GLU A 637 27.29 -7.06 -19.11
CA GLU A 637 26.23 -6.65 -18.18
C GLU A 637 24.87 -6.47 -18.88
N ALA A 638 24.88 -5.98 -20.12
CA ALA A 638 23.68 -5.90 -20.95
C ALA A 638 23.17 -7.31 -21.31
N GLU A 639 24.06 -8.20 -21.80
CA GLU A 639 23.73 -9.59 -22.15
C GLU A 639 23.25 -10.38 -20.92
N MET A 640 23.83 -10.16 -19.74
CA MET A 640 23.39 -10.76 -18.48
C MET A 640 21.96 -10.32 -18.10
N LYS A 641 21.67 -9.02 -18.20
CA LYS A 641 20.33 -8.48 -17.89
C LYS A 641 19.28 -9.00 -18.86
N GLU A 642 19.64 -9.16 -20.14
CA GLU A 642 18.75 -9.70 -21.16
C GLU A 642 18.48 -11.20 -20.97
N ALA A 643 19.51 -11.98 -20.61
CA ALA A 643 19.36 -13.39 -20.24
C ALA A 643 18.49 -13.57 -18.98
N ALA A 644 18.67 -12.72 -17.96
CA ALA A 644 17.83 -12.73 -16.75
C ALA A 644 16.37 -12.37 -17.06
N LYS A 645 16.13 -11.40 -17.95
CA LYS A 645 14.78 -11.02 -18.38
C LYS A 645 14.10 -12.13 -19.19
N SER A 646 14.88 -12.92 -19.92
CA SER A 646 14.41 -14.07 -20.71
C SER A 646 14.34 -15.37 -19.91
N LEU A 647 14.49 -15.32 -18.58
CA LEU A 647 14.47 -16.48 -17.67
C LEU A 647 15.57 -17.53 -17.95
N GLN A 648 16.63 -17.14 -18.66
CA GLN A 648 17.80 -17.99 -18.92
C GLN A 648 18.82 -17.82 -17.79
N PHE A 649 18.42 -18.25 -16.60
CA PHE A 649 19.15 -17.97 -15.36
C PHE A 649 20.55 -18.58 -15.31
N GLU A 650 20.75 -19.74 -15.94
CA GLU A 650 22.07 -20.38 -16.08
C GLU A 650 23.03 -19.47 -16.88
N ARG A 651 22.57 -18.97 -18.03
CA ARG A 651 23.36 -18.07 -18.87
C ARG A 651 23.63 -16.73 -18.20
N ALA A 652 22.65 -16.18 -17.49
CA ALA A 652 22.82 -14.96 -16.71
C ALA A 652 23.84 -15.14 -15.58
N ALA A 653 23.85 -16.32 -14.93
CA ALA A 653 24.82 -16.63 -13.88
C ALA A 653 26.25 -16.75 -14.46
N GLU A 654 26.44 -17.44 -15.59
CA GLU A 654 27.73 -17.51 -16.28
C GLU A 654 28.29 -16.12 -16.63
N LEU A 655 27.43 -15.26 -17.19
CA LEU A 655 27.81 -13.89 -17.57
C LEU A 655 28.13 -13.02 -16.34
N ARG A 656 27.41 -13.20 -15.24
CA ARG A 656 27.67 -12.53 -13.96
C ARG A 656 29.02 -12.93 -13.39
N ASP A 657 29.33 -14.21 -13.41
CA ASP A 657 30.56 -14.73 -12.82
C ASP A 657 31.78 -14.31 -13.66
N ALA A 658 31.66 -14.31 -15.00
CA ALA A 658 32.66 -13.73 -15.90
C ALA A 658 32.86 -12.22 -15.67
N LEU A 659 31.77 -11.48 -15.37
CA LEU A 659 31.81 -10.06 -14.99
C LEU A 659 32.57 -9.82 -13.69
N LEU A 660 32.38 -10.68 -12.70
CA LEU A 660 33.04 -10.58 -11.40
C LEU A 660 34.54 -10.83 -11.53
N GLU A 661 34.96 -11.80 -12.35
CA GLU A 661 36.39 -12.03 -12.63
C GLU A 661 37.03 -10.85 -13.36
N LEU A 662 36.38 -10.31 -14.40
CA LEU A 662 36.87 -9.14 -15.15
C LEU A 662 36.98 -7.87 -14.29
N ARG A 663 36.12 -7.72 -13.27
CA ARG A 663 36.15 -6.62 -12.29
C ARG A 663 37.13 -6.86 -11.16
N ALA A 664 37.38 -8.11 -10.77
CA ALA A 664 38.38 -8.44 -9.74
C ALA A 664 39.81 -8.12 -10.20
N GLU A 665 40.08 -8.20 -11.50
CA GLU A 665 41.35 -7.75 -12.10
C GLU A 665 41.50 -6.21 -12.19
N GLU A 666 40.56 -5.44 -11.63
CA GLU A 666 40.58 -3.97 -11.53
C GLU A 666 41.24 -3.46 -10.23
N GLY A 667 41.44 -4.37 -9.25
CA GLY A 667 42.00 -4.10 -7.91
C GLY A 667 43.51 -4.25 -7.79
#